data_AF-A0A8B8LGC3-F1
#
_entry.id   AF-A0A8B8LGC3-F1
#
_cell.length_a   1.000
_cell.length_b   1.000
_cell.length_c   1.000
_cell.angle_alpha   90.00
_cell.angle_beta   90.00
_cell.angle_gamma   90.00
#
_symmetry.space_group_name_H-M   'P 1'
#
loop_
_entity.id
_entity.type
_entity.pdbx_description
1 polymer ?
#
loop_
_entity_poly.entity_id
_entity_poly.type
_entity_poly.pdbx_seq_one_letter_code
_entity_poly.pdbx_strand_id
1 'polypeptide(L)'
;MYLVWEDLTVVVPNFGNGHTRRLLNGLNGFAEPNRIMAIMGPSGSGKSTLLDALAGRLSRNVIMSGNVLLNGKKRRLDYGVVAYVTQEDIMLGTLTVRETISYSANLRLPCTMTKEEVNDIVEGTIMEMGLQDCADRLIGNWHLRGISGGEKKRLSIAVEILTRPCLLFLDEPTSGLDSASAYFVAQTLRNIAHDGKTVISSIHQPSSEVFALFDDLFLLSGGQTIYFGTAEKAVEFFARAGFPCPSRRNPSDHFLRCINSDFDAITTTVMATQRIHVYMPNNLFFQYHRFYRISVTGSPTDLSTAAVKAKLIEKYRWSEHATIARERIKEISNIVGHDFESKTKCEAKWWKQLSTLTHRSFVNMSRDVGYYWIRITIYVALSLCVGTIFFEIGSSYRAIFARGACGAFISGFMTFMSIGGFPSFIEEMRVFYKERLNGYYGVAVYILSNFLSSFPFVAVMSIATGTITYYMVKFRPEFSHLLYICLDLIGCIAVVESSMMIIASLVPNFLMGLIIGAGYIGVMMMTAGYFRQIPDLPKFFWRYPISYINYGAWGLQGAYKNDMIGMEFDSSVPGGPKLKGEIILKTMLGIQVDNSKWWDLAAVMVILLSLRVLFFFILKFKERVAPFIYSIYAKQTLQRIKKRPSFRKAPSFPSKRHQSLHPLSSQEGLNSPIH
;
A
#
# COMPACT_ATOMS: atom_id res chain seq x y z
N MET A 1 28.28 0.72 -2.90
CA MET A 1 28.22 0.78 -1.41
C MET A 1 28.29 -0.65 -0.90
N TYR A 2 29.04 -0.96 0.15
CA TYR A 2 29.12 -2.33 0.64
C TYR A 2 27.95 -2.64 1.60
N LEU A 3 27.22 -3.71 1.31
CA LEU A 3 26.16 -4.24 2.17
C LEU A 3 26.58 -5.63 2.65
N VAL A 4 26.49 -5.88 3.96
CA VAL A 4 26.80 -7.19 4.56
C VAL A 4 25.66 -7.59 5.48
N TRP A 5 25.30 -8.88 5.46
CA TRP A 5 24.38 -9.45 6.44
C TRP A 5 24.95 -10.72 7.07
N GLU A 6 24.77 -10.83 8.38
CA GLU A 6 25.33 -11.91 9.20
C GLU A 6 24.25 -12.52 10.10
N ASP A 7 24.20 -13.86 10.11
CA ASP A 7 23.26 -14.69 10.88
C ASP A 7 21.81 -14.21 10.77
N LEU A 8 21.43 -13.75 9.57
CA LEU A 8 20.13 -13.15 9.32
C LEU A 8 19.03 -14.22 9.40
N THR A 9 18.20 -14.09 10.42
CA THR A 9 17.11 -15.03 10.74
C THR A 9 15.82 -14.26 10.87
N VAL A 10 14.79 -14.70 10.16
CA VAL A 10 13.49 -14.01 10.09
C VAL A 10 12.39 -15.01 10.41
N VAL A 11 11.51 -14.64 11.34
CA VAL A 11 10.56 -15.56 11.98
C VAL A 11 9.20 -14.91 12.14
N VAL A 12 8.14 -15.64 11.79
CA VAL A 12 6.75 -15.26 12.08
C VAL A 12 6.32 -15.96 13.37
N PRO A 13 6.17 -15.25 14.51
CA PRO A 13 5.56 -15.80 15.70
C PRO A 13 4.09 -16.13 15.40
N ASN A 14 3.68 -17.35 15.71
CA ASN A 14 2.28 -17.73 15.69
C ASN A 14 1.73 -17.48 17.10
N PHE A 15 0.69 -16.64 17.22
CA PHE A 15 0.17 -16.19 18.53
C PHE A 15 -0.79 -17.20 19.20
N GLY A 16 -1.01 -18.38 18.58
CA GLY A 16 -1.72 -19.53 19.18
C GLY A 16 -0.79 -20.72 19.50
N ASN A 17 -1.34 -21.91 19.74
CA ASN A 17 -0.60 -23.16 19.97
C ASN A 17 0.14 -23.71 18.72
N GLY A 18 0.13 -22.98 17.61
CA GLY A 18 0.79 -23.38 16.36
C GLY A 18 2.31 -23.23 16.40
N HIS A 19 3.00 -23.99 15.55
CA HIS A 19 4.45 -23.88 15.40
C HIS A 19 4.86 -22.50 14.84
N THR A 20 5.92 -21.93 15.40
CA THR A 20 6.56 -20.71 14.90
C THR A 20 7.16 -20.98 13.51
N ARG A 21 6.75 -20.23 12.49
CA ARG A 21 7.24 -20.40 11.11
C ARG A 21 8.53 -19.61 10.91
N ARG A 22 9.63 -20.28 10.62
CA ARG A 22 10.90 -19.63 10.22
C ARG A 22 10.85 -19.34 8.73
N LEU A 23 11.03 -18.07 8.36
CA LEU A 23 11.09 -17.64 6.98
C LEU A 23 12.52 -17.65 6.44
N LEU A 24 13.48 -17.15 7.23
CA LEU A 24 14.92 -17.16 6.92
C LEU A 24 15.70 -17.74 8.11
N ASN A 25 16.78 -18.47 7.84
CA ASN A 25 17.50 -19.24 8.85
C ASN A 25 19.03 -19.05 8.74
N GLY A 26 19.56 -18.06 9.46
CA GLY A 26 21.00 -17.83 9.61
C GLY A 26 21.72 -17.53 8.30
N LEU A 27 21.16 -16.65 7.48
CA LEU A 27 21.75 -16.30 6.17
C LEU A 27 22.94 -15.37 6.35
N ASN A 28 23.99 -15.62 5.56
CA ASN A 28 25.19 -14.78 5.48
C ASN A 28 25.44 -14.42 4.01
N GLY A 29 25.86 -13.18 3.76
CA GLY A 29 26.22 -12.74 2.43
C GLY A 29 26.65 -11.28 2.40
N PHE A 30 27.09 -10.84 1.24
CA PHE A 30 27.55 -9.47 1.01
C PHE A 30 27.18 -9.02 -0.41
N ALA A 31 27.08 -7.70 -0.63
CA ALA A 31 26.93 -7.09 -1.94
C ALA A 31 27.91 -5.91 -2.08
N GLU A 32 28.49 -5.76 -3.26
CA GLU A 32 29.58 -4.83 -3.54
C GLU A 32 29.15 -3.73 -4.55
N PRO A 33 29.83 -2.56 -4.57
CA PRO A 33 29.68 -1.61 -5.68
C PRO A 33 30.10 -2.23 -7.02
N ASN A 34 29.57 -1.70 -8.13
CA ASN A 34 29.88 -2.14 -9.49
C ASN A 34 29.46 -3.57 -9.83
N ARG A 35 28.54 -4.14 -9.04
CA ARG A 35 28.05 -5.50 -9.25
C ARG A 35 26.53 -5.55 -9.13
N ILE A 36 25.93 -6.40 -9.95
CA ILE A 36 24.51 -6.73 -9.88
C ILE A 36 24.31 -8.16 -9.36
N MET A 37 23.53 -8.29 -8.29
CA MET A 37 23.24 -9.56 -7.63
C MET A 37 21.81 -10.02 -7.94
N ALA A 38 21.66 -11.27 -8.40
CA ALA A 38 20.39 -11.96 -8.51
C ALA A 38 20.09 -12.81 -7.27
N ILE A 39 18.95 -12.55 -6.62
CA ILE A 39 18.38 -13.43 -5.60
C ILE A 39 17.36 -14.35 -6.29
N MET A 40 17.67 -15.65 -6.31
CA MET A 40 16.84 -16.66 -6.96
C MET A 40 16.36 -17.72 -5.99
N GLY A 41 15.24 -18.36 -6.32
CA GLY A 41 14.67 -19.46 -5.53
C GLY A 41 13.20 -19.71 -5.88
N PRO A 42 12.65 -20.88 -5.51
CA PRO A 42 11.26 -21.21 -5.76
C PRO A 42 10.30 -20.28 -5.01
N SER A 43 9.02 -20.36 -5.37
CA SER A 43 7.95 -19.67 -4.65
C SER A 43 7.98 -20.02 -3.16
N GLY A 44 7.81 -19.01 -2.29
CA GLY A 44 7.88 -19.21 -0.84
C GLY A 44 9.27 -19.49 -0.26
N SER A 45 10.36 -19.38 -1.04
CA SER A 45 11.73 -19.59 -0.54
C SER A 45 12.25 -18.49 0.40
N GLY A 46 11.59 -17.33 0.43
CA GLY A 46 11.96 -16.18 1.26
C GLY A 46 12.70 -15.05 0.51
N LYS A 47 12.65 -14.98 -0.83
CA LYS A 47 13.30 -13.93 -1.64
C LYS A 47 12.89 -12.51 -1.24
N SER A 48 11.60 -12.18 -1.35
CA SER A 48 11.06 -10.88 -0.97
C SER A 48 11.27 -10.60 0.53
N THR A 49 11.17 -11.64 1.38
CA THR A 49 11.48 -11.50 2.80
C THR A 49 12.95 -11.14 3.07
N LEU A 50 13.89 -11.68 2.29
CA LEU A 50 15.30 -11.31 2.38
C LEU A 50 15.50 -9.85 1.91
N LEU A 51 14.92 -9.47 0.78
CA LEU A 51 14.98 -8.08 0.29
C LEU A 51 14.39 -7.08 1.31
N ASP A 52 13.20 -7.37 1.84
CA ASP A 52 12.55 -6.55 2.87
C ASP A 52 13.37 -6.48 4.16
N ALA A 53 14.05 -7.57 4.55
CA ALA A 53 14.94 -7.59 5.70
C ALA A 53 16.18 -6.72 5.48
N LEU A 54 16.79 -6.80 4.30
CA LEU A 54 17.95 -6.01 3.92
C LEU A 54 17.60 -4.52 3.75
N ALA A 55 16.38 -4.22 3.29
CA ALA A 55 15.87 -2.86 3.13
C ALA A 55 15.27 -2.28 4.43
N GLY A 56 15.16 -3.07 5.50
CA GLY A 56 14.56 -2.64 6.77
C GLY A 56 13.05 -2.41 6.70
N ARG A 57 12.35 -3.05 5.75
CA ARG A 57 10.92 -2.90 5.44
C ARG A 57 10.04 -4.05 5.94
N LEU A 58 10.60 -5.01 6.69
CA LEU A 58 9.88 -6.17 7.18
C LEU A 58 8.54 -5.80 7.86
N SER A 59 7.52 -6.62 7.57
CA SER A 59 6.21 -6.42 8.15
C SER A 59 6.23 -6.61 9.66
N ARG A 60 5.31 -5.92 10.34
CA ARG A 60 5.28 -5.78 11.81
C ARG A 60 5.15 -7.09 12.56
N ASN A 61 4.54 -8.08 11.93
CA ASN A 61 4.29 -9.39 12.50
C ASN A 61 5.50 -10.33 12.36
N VAL A 62 6.65 -9.82 11.94
CA VAL A 62 7.84 -10.60 11.62
C VAL A 62 9.00 -10.14 12.50
N ILE A 63 9.71 -11.10 13.10
CA ILE A 63 10.85 -10.85 13.96
C ILE A 63 12.14 -11.14 13.18
N MET A 64 13.05 -10.17 13.15
CA MET A 64 14.39 -10.28 12.57
C MET A 64 15.45 -10.39 13.66
N SER A 65 16.42 -11.29 13.47
CA SER A 65 17.66 -11.42 14.23
C SER A 65 18.84 -11.48 13.26
N GLY A 66 20.03 -11.11 13.73
CA GLY A 66 21.23 -10.97 12.90
C GLY A 66 21.63 -9.52 12.73
N ASN A 67 22.72 -9.29 11.99
CA ASN A 67 23.26 -7.96 11.73
C ASN A 67 23.14 -7.65 10.24
N VAL A 68 22.73 -6.42 9.92
CA VAL A 68 22.89 -5.84 8.59
C VAL A 68 23.81 -4.63 8.75
N LEU A 69 24.92 -4.65 8.02
CA LEU A 69 25.99 -3.67 8.09
C LEU A 69 26.08 -2.95 6.74
N LEU A 70 26.17 -1.63 6.80
CA LEU A 70 26.40 -0.75 5.65
C LEU A 70 27.78 -0.13 5.81
N ASN A 71 28.70 -0.43 4.89
CA ASN A 71 30.12 -0.03 4.97
C ASN A 71 30.71 -0.29 6.38
N GLY A 72 30.51 -1.51 6.92
CA GLY A 72 31.02 -1.92 8.23
C GLY A 72 30.23 -1.40 9.45
N LYS A 73 29.31 -0.44 9.30
CA LYS A 73 28.54 0.13 10.42
C LYS A 73 27.10 -0.39 10.44
N LYS A 74 26.55 -0.69 11.63
CA LYS A 74 25.10 -0.88 11.83
C LYS A 74 24.40 0.47 11.68
N ARG A 75 23.97 0.81 10.47
CA ARG A 75 23.20 2.03 10.19
C ARG A 75 21.74 1.68 9.93
N ARG A 76 20.84 2.57 10.35
CA ARG A 76 19.49 2.59 9.76
C ARG A 76 19.65 3.04 8.31
N LEU A 77 18.92 2.38 7.41
CA LEU A 77 18.92 2.74 6.01
C LEU A 77 18.15 4.07 5.90
N ASP A 78 18.88 5.18 5.92
CA ASP A 78 18.30 6.50 5.77
C ASP A 78 17.79 6.67 4.33
N TYR A 79 16.62 7.28 4.20
CA TYR A 79 15.98 7.53 2.90
C TYR A 79 16.89 8.41 2.02
N GLY A 80 16.96 8.11 0.72
CA GLY A 80 17.78 8.85 -0.26
C GLY A 80 19.13 8.22 -0.60
N VAL A 81 19.72 7.40 0.28
CA VAL A 81 20.92 6.59 -0.05
C VAL A 81 20.53 5.24 -0.68
N VAL A 82 19.34 4.76 -0.30
CA VAL A 82 18.78 3.46 -0.66
C VAL A 82 17.47 3.68 -1.40
N ALA A 83 17.27 2.96 -2.49
CA ALA A 83 16.01 2.92 -3.21
C ALA A 83 15.46 1.49 -3.27
N TYR A 84 14.13 1.37 -3.28
CA TYR A 84 13.44 0.09 -3.31
C TYR A 84 12.30 0.13 -4.33
N VAL A 85 12.38 -0.76 -5.31
CA VAL A 85 11.34 -0.99 -6.31
C VAL A 85 10.51 -2.19 -5.88
N THR A 86 9.22 -1.95 -5.62
CA THR A 86 8.27 -2.99 -5.23
C THR A 86 7.85 -3.86 -6.41
N GLN A 87 7.37 -5.07 -6.12
CA GLN A 87 6.81 -5.97 -7.13
C GLN A 87 5.63 -5.31 -7.88
N GLU A 88 4.70 -4.70 -7.13
CA GLU A 88 3.54 -3.98 -7.68
C GLU A 88 3.87 -2.54 -8.06
N ASP A 89 3.46 -2.15 -9.27
CA ASP A 89 3.63 -0.80 -9.81
C ASP A 89 2.41 0.08 -9.48
N ILE A 90 2.38 0.56 -8.24
CA ILE A 90 1.37 1.53 -7.77
C ILE A 90 1.81 2.93 -8.20
N MET A 91 0.97 3.60 -9.00
CA MET A 91 1.15 4.96 -9.53
C MET A 91 -0.22 5.61 -9.77
N LEU A 92 -0.26 6.93 -9.91
CA LEU A 92 -1.45 7.68 -10.32
C LEU A 92 -1.61 7.58 -11.85
N GLY A 93 -2.64 6.91 -12.35
CA GLY A 93 -2.76 6.66 -13.79
C GLY A 93 -3.30 7.84 -14.62
N THR A 94 -3.77 8.91 -13.98
CA THR A 94 -4.22 10.16 -14.64
C THR A 94 -3.06 11.08 -15.03
N LEU A 95 -1.84 10.78 -14.57
CA LEU A 95 -0.64 11.54 -14.87
C LEU A 95 0.10 10.92 -16.07
N THR A 96 0.87 11.75 -16.77
CA THR A 96 1.79 11.27 -17.81
C THR A 96 3.06 10.68 -17.20
N VAL A 97 3.82 9.95 -18.01
CA VAL A 97 5.14 9.41 -17.63
C VAL A 97 6.07 10.56 -17.22
N ARG A 98 6.17 11.62 -18.04
CA ARG A 98 7.00 12.80 -17.79
C ARG A 98 6.57 13.56 -16.53
N GLU A 99 5.26 13.76 -16.34
CA GLU A 99 4.72 14.40 -15.14
C GLU A 99 5.08 13.62 -13.88
N THR A 100 4.95 12.30 -13.91
CA THR A 100 5.22 11.44 -12.76
C THR A 100 6.69 11.51 -12.34
N ILE A 101 7.61 11.46 -13.30
CA ILE A 101 9.05 11.61 -13.05
C ILE A 101 9.34 13.04 -12.54
N SER A 102 8.75 14.06 -13.16
CA SER A 102 8.91 15.47 -12.75
C SER A 102 8.41 15.75 -11.33
N TYR A 103 7.28 15.18 -10.93
CA TYR A 103 6.78 15.30 -9.56
C TYR A 103 7.70 14.60 -8.56
N SER A 104 8.19 13.40 -8.88
CA SER A 104 9.19 12.70 -8.06
C SER A 104 10.47 13.53 -7.91
N ALA A 105 10.93 14.13 -9.01
CA ALA A 105 12.11 14.99 -9.04
C ALA A 105 11.94 16.17 -8.08
N ASN A 106 10.83 16.88 -8.18
CA ASN A 106 10.55 18.05 -7.36
C ASN A 106 10.38 17.74 -5.87
N LEU A 107 9.95 16.52 -5.52
CA LEU A 107 9.78 16.07 -4.13
C LEU A 107 11.09 15.61 -3.50
N ARG A 108 12.01 15.02 -4.28
CA ARG A 108 13.21 14.34 -3.77
C ARG A 108 14.52 15.07 -4.06
N LEU A 109 14.63 15.83 -5.15
CA LEU A 109 15.87 16.53 -5.50
C LEU A 109 16.06 17.82 -4.67
N PRO A 110 17.32 18.23 -4.45
CA PRO A 110 17.64 19.43 -3.69
C PRO A 110 16.98 20.70 -4.21
N CYS A 111 16.60 21.60 -3.30
CA CYS A 111 16.05 22.91 -3.65
C CYS A 111 17.07 23.90 -4.23
N THR A 112 18.36 23.55 -4.18
CA THR A 112 19.44 24.36 -4.75
C THR A 112 19.50 24.25 -6.27
N MET A 113 18.96 23.17 -6.85
CA MET A 113 18.97 22.96 -8.30
C MET A 113 17.97 23.88 -9.00
N THR A 114 18.34 24.37 -10.17
CA THR A 114 17.45 25.17 -11.02
C THR A 114 16.37 24.29 -11.65
N LYS A 115 15.30 24.91 -12.18
CA LYS A 115 14.25 24.16 -12.89
C LYS A 115 14.78 23.48 -14.15
N GLU A 116 15.74 24.11 -14.83
CA GLU A 116 16.38 23.58 -16.04
C GLU A 116 17.21 22.34 -15.71
N GLU A 117 18.06 22.39 -14.67
CA GLU A 117 18.82 21.22 -14.21
C GLU A 117 17.92 20.05 -13.80
N VAL A 118 16.80 20.34 -13.14
CA VAL A 118 15.81 19.31 -12.77
C VAL A 118 15.19 18.70 -14.03
N ASN A 119 14.84 19.51 -15.04
CA ASN A 119 14.30 19.02 -16.29
C ASN A 119 15.33 18.18 -17.06
N ASP A 120 16.59 18.58 -17.10
CA ASP A 120 17.66 17.81 -17.75
C ASP A 120 17.83 16.43 -17.10
N ILE A 121 17.73 16.35 -15.77
CA ILE A 121 17.75 15.08 -15.04
C ILE A 121 16.52 14.23 -15.41
N VAL A 122 15.34 14.84 -15.52
CA VAL A 122 14.10 14.15 -15.90
C VAL A 122 14.22 13.59 -17.32
N GLU A 123 14.62 14.39 -18.29
CA GLU A 123 14.81 13.97 -19.69
C GLU A 123 15.88 12.88 -19.81
N GLY A 124 17.02 13.05 -19.11
CA GLY A 124 18.08 12.05 -19.06
C GLY A 124 17.57 10.71 -18.51
N THR A 125 16.74 10.74 -17.47
CA THR A 125 16.15 9.52 -16.88
C THR A 125 15.14 8.85 -17.83
N ILE A 126 14.33 9.64 -18.54
CA ILE A 126 13.39 9.13 -19.57
C ILE A 126 14.18 8.45 -20.70
N MET A 127 15.29 9.04 -21.12
CA MET A 127 16.16 8.50 -22.15
C MET A 127 16.86 7.21 -21.72
N GLU A 128 17.42 7.19 -20.51
CA GLU A 128 18.11 6.03 -19.92
C GLU A 128 17.19 4.81 -19.81
N MET A 129 15.90 5.04 -19.51
CA MET A 129 14.90 3.99 -19.37
C MET A 129 14.15 3.66 -20.68
N GLY A 130 14.49 4.30 -21.80
CA GLY A 130 13.85 4.04 -23.10
C GLY A 130 12.35 4.36 -23.12
N LEU A 131 11.95 5.45 -22.48
CA LEU A 131 10.55 5.87 -22.31
C LEU A 131 10.16 7.08 -23.19
N GLN A 132 10.99 7.48 -24.15
CA GLN A 132 10.79 8.67 -24.97
C GLN A 132 9.45 8.65 -25.72
N ASP A 133 9.12 7.52 -26.36
CA ASP A 133 7.92 7.37 -27.19
C ASP A 133 6.61 7.45 -26.40
N CYS A 134 6.67 7.18 -25.09
CA CYS A 134 5.52 7.20 -24.19
C CYS A 134 5.61 8.30 -23.11
N ALA A 135 6.59 9.20 -23.18
CA ALA A 135 6.85 10.22 -22.16
C ALA A 135 5.63 11.11 -21.88
N ASP A 136 4.88 11.47 -22.92
CA ASP A 136 3.69 12.34 -22.81
C ASP A 136 2.37 11.57 -22.82
N ARG A 137 2.41 10.22 -22.79
CA ARG A 137 1.21 9.38 -22.66
C ARG A 137 0.79 9.24 -21.20
N LEU A 138 -0.52 9.13 -20.98
CA LEU A 138 -1.09 8.81 -19.68
C LEU A 138 -0.70 7.40 -19.25
N ILE A 139 -0.38 7.23 -17.97
CA ILE A 139 -0.01 5.92 -17.40
C ILE A 139 -1.19 4.94 -17.48
N GLY A 140 -2.41 5.44 -17.32
CA GLY A 140 -3.64 4.65 -17.41
C GLY A 140 -4.10 4.10 -16.06
N ASN A 141 -5.42 4.05 -15.92
CA ASN A 141 -6.15 3.53 -14.77
C ASN A 141 -6.97 2.29 -15.18
N TRP A 142 -7.77 1.75 -14.26
CA TRP A 142 -8.65 0.61 -14.54
C TRP A 142 -9.68 0.88 -15.65
N HIS A 143 -10.06 2.15 -15.88
CA HIS A 143 -11.05 2.56 -16.90
C HIS A 143 -10.43 3.20 -18.16
N LEU A 144 -9.18 3.65 -18.11
CA LEU A 144 -8.48 4.32 -19.22
C LEU A 144 -7.21 3.54 -19.54
N ARG A 145 -7.16 2.94 -20.74
CA ARG A 145 -5.96 2.27 -21.23
C ARG A 145 -4.82 3.28 -21.34
N GLY A 146 -3.69 3.00 -20.71
CA GLY A 146 -2.48 3.81 -20.79
C GLY A 146 -1.30 3.04 -21.37
N ILE A 147 -0.13 3.21 -20.76
CA ILE A 147 1.12 2.57 -21.17
C ILE A 147 1.10 1.05 -20.94
N SER A 148 1.96 0.32 -21.66
CA SER A 148 2.12 -1.12 -21.49
C SER A 148 2.69 -1.49 -20.11
N GLY A 149 2.54 -2.76 -19.70
CA GLY A 149 3.10 -3.25 -18.44
C GLY A 149 4.63 -3.10 -18.36
N GLY A 150 5.34 -3.33 -19.47
CA GLY A 150 6.79 -3.13 -19.57
C GLY A 150 7.20 -1.67 -19.42
N GLU A 151 6.51 -0.75 -20.08
CA GLU A 151 6.72 0.69 -19.90
C GLU A 151 6.42 1.13 -18.46
N LYS A 152 5.34 0.62 -17.86
CA LYS A 152 4.99 0.92 -16.46
C LYS A 152 6.05 0.44 -15.49
N LYS A 153 6.62 -0.75 -15.71
CA LYS A 153 7.71 -1.28 -14.89
C LYS A 153 8.97 -0.45 -15.00
N ARG A 154 9.34 -0.06 -16.23
CA ARG A 154 10.45 0.86 -16.51
C ARG A 154 10.24 2.22 -15.85
N LEU A 155 9.02 2.77 -15.88
CA LEU A 155 8.69 4.00 -15.15
C LEU A 155 8.87 3.84 -13.64
N SER A 156 8.46 2.70 -13.06
CA SER A 156 8.60 2.41 -11.62
C SER A 156 10.06 2.43 -11.18
N ILE A 157 10.93 1.91 -12.04
CA ILE A 157 12.37 1.88 -11.86
C ILE A 157 12.96 3.30 -12.06
N ALA A 158 12.54 4.02 -13.11
CA ALA A 158 12.96 5.39 -13.44
C ALA A 158 12.79 6.36 -12.26
N VAL A 159 11.61 6.32 -11.64
CA VAL A 159 11.22 7.19 -10.53
C VAL A 159 12.14 6.98 -9.31
N GLU A 160 12.67 5.77 -9.12
CA GLU A 160 13.57 5.45 -8.02
C GLU A 160 15.05 5.75 -8.31
N ILE A 161 15.49 5.55 -9.56
CA ILE A 161 16.88 5.84 -9.99
C ILE A 161 17.15 7.34 -10.07
N LEU A 162 16.11 8.17 -10.25
CA LEU A 162 16.19 9.63 -10.33
C LEU A 162 17.05 10.28 -9.23
N THR A 163 17.03 9.71 -8.03
CA THR A 163 17.83 10.19 -6.89
C THR A 163 19.29 9.74 -6.88
N ARG A 164 19.71 9.00 -7.90
CA ARG A 164 21.01 8.32 -8.02
C ARG A 164 21.40 7.59 -6.73
N PRO A 165 20.57 6.62 -6.28
CA PRO A 165 20.80 5.90 -5.04
C PRO A 165 22.09 5.07 -5.11
N CYS A 166 22.84 4.98 -4.01
CA CYS A 166 24.06 4.16 -3.97
C CYS A 166 23.75 2.65 -3.87
N LEU A 167 22.57 2.31 -3.36
CA LEU A 167 22.08 0.95 -3.18
C LEU A 167 20.64 0.85 -3.69
N LEU A 168 20.41 -0.05 -4.64
CA LEU A 168 19.10 -0.26 -5.27
C LEU A 168 18.62 -1.69 -5.03
N PHE A 169 17.46 -1.83 -4.41
CA PHE A 169 16.76 -3.09 -4.24
C PHE A 169 15.59 -3.19 -5.23
N LEU A 170 15.46 -4.31 -5.93
CA LEU A 170 14.34 -4.57 -6.83
C LEU A 170 13.68 -5.90 -6.50
N ASP A 171 12.37 -5.87 -6.27
CA ASP A 171 11.58 -7.09 -6.09
C ASP A 171 10.90 -7.49 -7.40
N GLU A 172 11.39 -8.55 -8.01
CA GLU A 172 10.91 -9.14 -9.26
C GLU A 172 10.70 -8.13 -10.41
N PRO A 173 11.76 -7.38 -10.83
CA PRO A 173 11.62 -6.33 -11.82
C PRO A 173 11.27 -6.84 -13.23
N THR A 174 11.48 -8.13 -13.51
CA THR A 174 11.19 -8.75 -14.81
C THR A 174 9.89 -9.55 -14.84
N SER A 175 9.13 -9.56 -13.74
CA SER A 175 7.88 -10.34 -13.65
C SER A 175 6.77 -9.72 -14.50
N GLY A 176 6.03 -10.55 -15.25
CA GLY A 176 4.96 -10.11 -16.14
C GLY A 176 5.43 -9.38 -17.41
N LEU A 177 6.74 -9.39 -17.70
CA LEU A 177 7.32 -8.81 -18.92
C LEU A 177 7.54 -9.88 -19.99
N ASP A 178 7.50 -9.46 -21.26
CA ASP A 178 8.01 -10.24 -22.37
C ASP A 178 9.55 -10.30 -22.34
N SER A 179 10.13 -11.27 -23.05
CA SER A 179 11.58 -11.52 -23.03
C SER A 179 12.42 -10.30 -23.44
N ALA A 180 11.98 -9.51 -24.42
CA ALA A 180 12.73 -8.35 -24.90
C ALA A 180 12.70 -7.21 -23.88
N SER A 181 11.52 -6.90 -23.32
CA SER A 181 11.42 -5.90 -22.24
C SER A 181 12.18 -6.31 -20.98
N ALA A 182 12.15 -7.60 -20.62
CA ALA A 182 12.91 -8.11 -19.47
C ALA A 182 14.42 -7.98 -19.68
N TYR A 183 14.92 -8.29 -20.88
CA TYR A 183 16.32 -8.11 -21.25
C TYR A 183 16.74 -6.64 -21.18
N PHE A 184 15.92 -5.73 -21.75
CA PHE A 184 16.18 -4.29 -21.67
C PHE A 184 16.29 -3.81 -20.22
N VAL A 185 15.33 -4.16 -19.37
CA VAL A 185 15.32 -3.78 -17.95
C VAL A 185 16.57 -4.31 -17.24
N ALA A 186 16.92 -5.59 -17.44
CA ALA A 186 18.10 -6.18 -16.82
C ALA A 186 19.41 -5.52 -17.32
N GLN A 187 19.50 -5.18 -18.60
CA GLN A 187 20.65 -4.48 -19.17
C GLN A 187 20.79 -3.07 -18.59
N THR A 188 19.69 -2.31 -18.47
CA THR A 188 19.72 -0.98 -17.86
C THR A 188 20.15 -1.08 -16.39
N LEU A 189 19.63 -2.04 -15.64
CA LEU A 189 20.06 -2.27 -14.24
C LEU A 189 21.54 -2.64 -14.12
N ARG A 190 22.07 -3.41 -15.07
CA ARG A 190 23.49 -3.72 -15.15
C ARG A 190 24.31 -2.46 -15.41
N ASN A 191 23.93 -1.62 -16.38
CA ASN A 191 24.62 -0.36 -16.66
C ASN A 191 24.63 0.55 -15.42
N ILE A 192 23.49 0.67 -14.73
CA ILE A 192 23.33 1.42 -13.49
C ILE A 192 24.26 0.90 -12.39
N ALA A 193 24.45 -0.41 -12.29
CA ALA A 193 25.39 -1.01 -11.35
C ALA A 193 26.83 -0.64 -11.68
N HIS A 194 27.25 -0.75 -12.94
CA HIS A 194 28.61 -0.42 -13.41
C HIS A 194 28.98 1.06 -13.22
N ASP A 195 28.01 1.95 -13.07
CA ASP A 195 28.18 3.37 -12.71
C ASP A 195 28.52 3.63 -11.22
N GLY A 196 29.08 2.68 -10.47
CA GLY A 196 29.42 2.90 -9.05
C GLY A 196 28.38 2.40 -8.05
N LYS A 197 27.25 1.87 -8.51
CA LYS A 197 26.09 1.55 -7.66
C LYS A 197 26.05 0.06 -7.30
N THR A 198 25.34 -0.28 -6.24
CA THR A 198 25.11 -1.68 -5.83
C THR A 198 23.66 -2.03 -6.11
N VAL A 199 23.42 -3.05 -6.93
CA VAL A 199 22.07 -3.45 -7.34
C VAL A 199 21.78 -4.87 -6.89
N ILE A 200 20.68 -5.06 -6.16
CA ILE A 200 20.23 -6.37 -5.69
C ILE A 200 18.81 -6.58 -6.19
N SER A 201 18.60 -7.61 -6.99
CA SER A 201 17.32 -7.92 -7.62
C SER A 201 16.86 -9.33 -7.28
N SER A 202 15.62 -9.50 -6.82
CA SER A 202 14.99 -10.83 -6.82
C SER A 202 14.49 -11.14 -8.23
N ILE A 203 14.72 -12.37 -8.71
CA ILE A 203 14.28 -12.78 -10.05
C ILE A 203 13.70 -14.17 -10.00
N HIS A 204 12.54 -14.33 -10.64
CA HIS A 204 11.85 -15.59 -10.81
C HIS A 204 12.06 -16.11 -12.23
N GLN A 205 12.84 -17.18 -12.37
CA GLN A 205 13.08 -17.92 -13.62
C GLN A 205 13.48 -17.06 -14.85
N PRO A 206 14.69 -16.46 -14.85
CA PRO A 206 15.16 -15.65 -15.99
C PRO A 206 15.50 -16.49 -17.22
N SER A 207 15.38 -15.89 -18.41
CA SER A 207 15.96 -16.44 -19.64
C SER A 207 17.49 -16.56 -19.51
N SER A 208 18.12 -17.37 -20.35
CA SER A 208 19.58 -17.56 -20.32
C SER A 208 20.34 -16.25 -20.61
N GLU A 209 19.82 -15.44 -21.52
CA GLU A 209 20.38 -14.12 -21.85
C GLU A 209 20.31 -13.17 -20.66
N VAL A 210 19.16 -13.10 -19.98
CA VAL A 210 18.99 -12.28 -18.77
C VAL A 210 19.86 -12.79 -17.63
N PHE A 211 19.97 -14.12 -17.45
CA PHE A 211 20.81 -14.71 -16.42
C PHE A 211 22.30 -14.38 -16.60
N ALA A 212 22.78 -14.31 -17.84
CA ALA A 212 24.17 -13.95 -18.15
C ALA A 212 24.53 -12.49 -17.84
N LEU A 213 23.54 -11.64 -17.54
CA LEU A 213 23.78 -10.24 -17.14
C LEU A 213 24.12 -10.10 -15.65
N PHE A 214 23.93 -11.15 -14.83
CA PHE A 214 24.18 -11.08 -13.39
C PHE A 214 25.61 -11.47 -13.03
N ASP A 215 26.26 -10.65 -12.20
CA ASP A 215 27.61 -10.93 -11.72
C ASP A 215 27.58 -11.96 -10.58
N ASP A 216 26.62 -11.79 -9.65
CA ASP A 216 26.49 -12.62 -8.45
C ASP A 216 25.12 -13.30 -8.37
N LEU A 217 25.11 -14.52 -7.86
CA LEU A 217 23.91 -15.33 -7.63
C LEU A 217 23.79 -15.69 -6.16
N PHE A 218 22.64 -15.37 -5.57
CA PHE A 218 22.24 -15.79 -4.22
C PHE A 218 21.03 -16.72 -4.32
N LEU A 219 21.25 -18.03 -4.16
CA LEU A 219 20.22 -19.05 -4.33
C LEU A 219 19.62 -19.48 -2.98
N LEU A 220 18.30 -19.32 -2.86
CA LEU A 220 17.51 -19.61 -1.66
C LEU A 220 16.54 -20.77 -1.88
N SER A 221 16.42 -21.67 -0.91
CA SER A 221 15.30 -22.61 -0.83
C SER A 221 14.85 -22.81 0.62
N GLY A 222 13.56 -22.62 0.90
CA GLY A 222 12.96 -22.72 2.24
C GLY A 222 13.74 -21.97 3.33
N GLY A 223 14.14 -20.73 3.06
CA GLY A 223 14.83 -19.87 4.02
C GLY A 223 16.30 -20.19 4.28
N GLN A 224 16.93 -21.05 3.48
CA GLN A 224 18.33 -21.45 3.64
C GLN A 224 19.12 -21.16 2.35
N THR A 225 20.39 -20.77 2.50
CA THR A 225 21.32 -20.56 1.39
C THR A 225 21.72 -21.91 0.78
N ILE A 226 21.47 -22.06 -0.52
CA ILE A 226 21.91 -23.21 -1.31
C ILE A 226 23.26 -22.91 -1.96
N TYR A 227 23.41 -21.70 -2.51
CA TYR A 227 24.62 -21.24 -3.16
C TYR A 227 24.70 -19.72 -3.04
N PHE A 228 25.91 -19.20 -2.86
CA PHE A 228 26.21 -17.80 -2.98
C PHE A 228 27.62 -17.61 -3.54
N GLY A 229 27.73 -16.77 -4.57
CA GLY A 229 28.98 -16.48 -5.26
C GLY A 229 28.71 -15.98 -6.69
N THR A 230 29.75 -15.95 -7.52
CA THR A 230 29.65 -15.54 -8.93
C THR A 230 28.65 -16.42 -9.69
N ALA A 231 27.83 -15.83 -10.55
CA ALA A 231 26.78 -16.54 -11.28
C ALA A 231 27.35 -17.62 -12.23
N GLU A 232 28.47 -17.34 -12.91
CA GLU A 232 29.13 -18.27 -13.83
C GLU A 232 29.59 -19.57 -13.14
N LYS A 233 30.14 -19.45 -11.93
CA LYS A 233 30.66 -20.59 -11.14
C LYS A 233 29.55 -21.48 -10.56
N ALA A 234 28.29 -21.04 -10.61
CA ALA A 234 27.17 -21.83 -10.10
C ALA A 234 27.02 -23.16 -10.84
N VAL A 235 27.24 -23.19 -12.17
CA VAL A 235 27.14 -24.42 -12.97
C VAL A 235 28.17 -25.46 -12.51
N GLU A 236 29.40 -25.02 -12.24
CA GLU A 236 30.48 -25.86 -11.74
C GLU A 236 30.17 -26.41 -10.34
N PHE A 237 29.65 -25.58 -9.44
CA PHE A 237 29.23 -26.00 -8.10
C PHE A 237 28.18 -27.13 -8.15
N PHE A 238 27.15 -26.98 -9.00
CA PHE A 238 26.12 -27.99 -9.17
C PHE A 238 26.67 -29.29 -9.78
N ALA A 239 27.59 -29.20 -10.74
CA ALA A 239 28.28 -30.36 -11.29
C ALA A 239 29.10 -31.11 -10.22
N ARG A 240 29.89 -30.40 -9.40
CA ARG A 240 30.67 -30.97 -8.29
C ARG A 240 29.80 -31.57 -7.18
N ALA A 241 28.57 -31.07 -6.99
CA ALA A 241 27.61 -31.63 -6.05
C ALA A 241 26.95 -32.94 -6.55
N GLY A 242 27.17 -33.31 -7.83
CA GLY A 242 26.60 -34.48 -8.49
C GLY A 242 25.30 -34.20 -9.25
N PHE A 243 25.02 -32.93 -9.55
CA PHE A 243 23.81 -32.49 -10.28
C PHE A 243 24.16 -31.60 -11.48
N PRO A 244 24.96 -32.10 -12.45
CA PRO A 244 25.40 -31.30 -13.59
C PRO A 244 24.22 -30.78 -14.42
N CYS A 245 24.36 -29.57 -14.96
CA CYS A 245 23.36 -29.00 -15.85
C CYS A 245 23.40 -29.71 -17.22
N PRO A 246 22.26 -30.14 -17.79
CA PRO A 246 22.20 -30.68 -19.15
C PRO A 246 22.61 -29.64 -20.20
N SER A 247 23.27 -30.08 -21.28
CA SER A 247 23.88 -29.19 -22.30
C SER A 247 22.89 -28.32 -23.08
N ARG A 248 21.59 -28.68 -23.12
CA ARG A 248 20.54 -27.93 -23.84
C ARG A 248 19.48 -27.36 -22.90
N ARG A 249 19.81 -27.19 -21.62
CA ARG A 249 18.91 -26.65 -20.62
C ARG A 249 19.44 -25.32 -20.11
N ASN A 250 18.53 -24.37 -19.89
CA ASN A 250 18.87 -23.13 -19.21
C ASN A 250 19.37 -23.44 -17.78
N PRO A 251 20.59 -23.01 -17.40
CA PRO A 251 21.12 -23.22 -16.06
C PRO A 251 20.20 -22.70 -14.95
N SER A 252 19.59 -21.53 -15.15
CA SER A 252 18.72 -20.90 -14.16
C SER A 252 17.50 -21.78 -13.83
N ASP A 253 16.92 -22.41 -14.86
CA ASP A 253 15.80 -23.34 -14.75
C ASP A 253 16.22 -24.66 -14.08
N HIS A 254 17.41 -25.17 -14.43
CA HIS A 254 17.98 -26.36 -13.80
C HIS A 254 18.17 -26.16 -12.29
N PHE A 255 18.76 -25.03 -11.87
CA PHE A 255 18.98 -24.72 -10.46
C PHE A 255 17.67 -24.67 -9.68
N LEU A 256 16.66 -23.97 -10.20
CA LEU A 256 15.34 -23.86 -9.56
C LEU A 256 14.65 -25.21 -9.45
N ARG A 257 14.76 -26.04 -10.49
CA ARG A 257 14.18 -27.38 -10.49
C ARG A 257 14.80 -28.29 -9.43
N CYS A 258 16.13 -28.26 -9.28
CA CYS A 258 16.83 -29.09 -8.28
C CYS A 258 16.47 -28.74 -6.83
N ILE A 259 15.97 -27.53 -6.57
CA ILE A 259 15.72 -27.02 -5.20
C ILE A 259 14.24 -26.84 -4.88
N ASN A 260 13.34 -27.07 -5.85
CA ASN A 260 11.91 -26.88 -5.71
C ASN A 260 11.18 -28.20 -5.42
N SER A 261 10.71 -28.36 -4.19
CA SER A 261 9.96 -29.54 -3.74
C SER A 261 8.59 -29.69 -4.40
N ASP A 262 8.02 -28.63 -4.99
CA ASP A 262 6.67 -28.68 -5.56
C ASP A 262 6.59 -29.62 -6.77
N PHE A 263 7.71 -29.82 -7.48
CA PHE A 263 7.80 -30.79 -8.56
C PHE A 263 7.64 -32.24 -8.08
N ASP A 264 8.05 -32.55 -6.84
CA ASP A 264 7.83 -33.88 -6.25
C ASP A 264 6.33 -34.11 -6.02
N ALA A 265 5.61 -33.09 -5.52
CA ALA A 265 4.15 -33.18 -5.32
C ALA A 265 3.41 -33.37 -6.65
N ILE A 266 3.75 -32.60 -7.68
CA ILE A 266 3.13 -32.71 -9.01
C ILE A 266 3.43 -34.07 -9.65
N THR A 267 4.66 -34.57 -9.54
CA THR A 267 4.97 -35.91 -10.06
C THR A 267 4.18 -36.99 -9.33
N THR A 268 4.03 -36.91 -8.01
CA THR A 268 3.20 -37.87 -7.27
C THR A 268 1.72 -37.83 -7.64
N THR A 269 1.13 -36.66 -7.88
CA THR A 269 -0.27 -36.54 -8.30
C THR A 269 -0.49 -37.02 -9.72
N VAL A 270 0.36 -36.62 -10.67
CA VAL A 270 0.31 -37.13 -12.06
C VAL A 270 0.44 -38.66 -12.10
N MET A 271 1.31 -39.22 -11.26
CA MET A 271 1.44 -40.68 -11.11
C MET A 271 0.17 -41.32 -10.56
N ALA A 272 -0.49 -40.70 -9.58
CA ALA A 272 -1.77 -41.18 -9.04
C ALA A 272 -2.87 -41.16 -10.11
N THR A 273 -2.92 -40.12 -10.95
CA THR A 273 -3.91 -39.99 -12.03
C THR A 273 -3.64 -40.96 -13.19
N GLN A 274 -2.38 -41.15 -13.59
CA GLN A 274 -2.02 -42.09 -14.67
C GLN A 274 -2.23 -43.56 -14.28
N ARG A 275 -2.11 -43.89 -12.98
CA ARG A 275 -2.50 -45.21 -12.44
C ARG A 275 -3.99 -45.53 -12.62
N ILE A 276 -4.85 -44.51 -12.71
CA ILE A 276 -6.30 -44.70 -12.89
C ILE A 276 -6.65 -44.96 -14.37
N HIS A 277 -5.87 -44.40 -15.31
CA HIS A 277 -6.19 -44.45 -16.74
C HIS A 277 -5.61 -45.65 -17.50
N VAL A 278 -4.63 -46.36 -16.96
CA VAL A 278 -3.97 -47.47 -17.68
C VAL A 278 -3.80 -48.68 -16.77
N TYR A 279 -4.45 -49.80 -17.13
CA TYR A 279 -4.19 -51.13 -16.58
C TYR A 279 -2.83 -51.63 -17.09
N MET A 280 -1.74 -51.01 -16.61
CA MET A 280 -0.37 -51.42 -16.94
C MET A 280 0.14 -52.43 -15.89
N PRO A 281 0.73 -53.56 -16.30
CA PRO A 281 1.37 -54.49 -15.37
C PRO A 281 2.55 -53.79 -14.66
N ASN A 282 2.69 -54.04 -13.35
CA ASN A 282 3.63 -53.35 -12.45
C ASN A 282 5.05 -53.21 -13.01
N ASN A 283 5.57 -54.25 -13.68
CA ASN A 283 6.94 -54.26 -14.20
C ASN A 283 7.16 -53.25 -15.35
N LEU A 284 6.17 -53.08 -16.24
CA LEU A 284 6.24 -52.12 -17.35
C LEU A 284 6.07 -50.68 -16.83
N PHE A 285 5.25 -50.49 -15.80
CA PHE A 285 5.09 -49.22 -15.10
C PHE A 285 6.40 -48.78 -14.43
N PHE A 286 7.10 -49.67 -13.71
CA PHE A 286 8.39 -49.34 -13.07
C PHE A 286 9.49 -49.01 -14.09
N GLN A 287 9.51 -49.69 -15.24
CA GLN A 287 10.50 -49.42 -16.29
C GLN A 287 10.21 -48.12 -17.04
N TYR A 288 8.94 -47.84 -17.36
CA TYR A 288 8.51 -46.56 -17.92
C TYR A 288 8.73 -45.41 -16.93
N HIS A 289 8.49 -45.64 -15.64
CA HIS A 289 8.75 -44.70 -14.54
C HIS A 289 10.23 -44.32 -14.44
N ARG A 290 11.14 -45.31 -14.54
CA ARG A 290 12.59 -45.05 -14.56
C ARG A 290 12.97 -44.21 -15.78
N PHE A 291 12.43 -44.54 -16.95
CA PHE A 291 12.72 -43.84 -18.20
C PHE A 291 12.15 -42.41 -18.24
N TYR A 292 10.90 -42.21 -17.79
CA TYR A 292 10.23 -40.90 -17.72
C TYR A 292 10.88 -40.00 -16.67
N ARG A 293 11.25 -40.52 -15.50
CA ARG A 293 11.92 -39.72 -14.46
C ARG A 293 13.34 -39.33 -14.88
N ILE A 294 14.06 -40.18 -15.61
CA ILE A 294 15.38 -39.85 -16.20
C ILE A 294 15.25 -38.78 -17.29
N SER A 295 14.28 -38.92 -18.21
CA SER A 295 14.07 -37.94 -19.29
C SER A 295 13.56 -36.59 -18.78
N VAL A 296 12.81 -36.60 -17.67
CA VAL A 296 12.22 -35.40 -17.09
C VAL A 296 13.16 -34.71 -16.09
N THR A 297 13.87 -35.43 -15.21
CA THR A 297 14.70 -34.82 -14.14
C THR A 297 16.19 -34.73 -14.46
N GLY A 298 16.69 -35.43 -15.49
CA GLY A 298 18.11 -35.40 -15.87
C GLY A 298 19.09 -35.92 -14.79
N SER A 299 18.59 -36.41 -13.66
CA SER A 299 19.39 -36.95 -12.56
C SER A 299 19.26 -38.48 -12.54
N PRO A 300 20.37 -39.25 -12.49
CA PRO A 300 20.33 -40.72 -12.42
C PRO A 300 19.89 -41.26 -11.06
N THR A 301 19.69 -40.39 -10.07
CA THR A 301 19.58 -40.80 -8.66
C THR A 301 18.14 -40.76 -8.14
N ASP A 302 17.72 -41.82 -7.44
CA ASP A 302 16.40 -42.00 -6.82
C ASP A 302 16.06 -41.00 -5.69
N LEU A 303 16.90 -39.99 -5.43
CA LEU A 303 16.76 -39.08 -4.29
C LEU A 303 15.54 -38.14 -4.42
N SER A 304 14.89 -37.85 -3.29
CA SER A 304 13.85 -36.82 -3.18
C SER A 304 14.47 -35.42 -3.24
N THR A 305 13.70 -34.41 -3.65
CA THR A 305 14.18 -33.02 -3.75
C THR A 305 14.62 -32.47 -2.39
N ALA A 306 14.02 -32.94 -1.29
CA ALA A 306 14.46 -32.62 0.07
C ALA A 306 15.89 -33.15 0.36
N ALA A 307 16.23 -34.35 -0.11
CA ALA A 307 17.56 -34.93 0.05
C ALA A 307 18.60 -34.22 -0.85
N VAL A 308 18.22 -33.85 -2.07
CA VAL A 308 19.03 -33.02 -2.98
C VAL A 308 19.35 -31.67 -2.32
N LYS A 309 18.33 -30.99 -1.78
CA LYS A 309 18.48 -29.74 -1.05
C LYS A 309 19.44 -29.87 0.13
N ALA A 310 19.26 -30.89 0.98
CA ALA A 310 20.13 -31.10 2.14
C ALA A 310 21.60 -31.31 1.73
N LYS A 311 21.83 -32.11 0.68
CA LYS A 311 23.16 -32.36 0.13
C LYS A 311 23.80 -31.08 -0.43
N LEU A 312 23.04 -30.24 -1.14
CA LEU A 312 23.54 -28.96 -1.67
C LEU A 312 23.91 -27.98 -0.55
N ILE A 313 23.08 -27.87 0.49
CA ILE A 313 23.36 -27.00 1.65
C ILE A 313 24.64 -27.44 2.36
N GLU A 314 24.79 -28.75 2.59
CA GLU A 314 25.99 -29.29 3.21
C GLU A 314 27.23 -29.03 2.33
N LYS A 315 27.14 -29.33 1.03
CA LYS A 315 28.23 -29.06 0.09
C LYS A 315 28.60 -27.58 0.03
N TYR A 316 27.64 -26.67 0.07
CA TYR A 316 27.92 -25.24 0.09
C TYR A 316 28.68 -24.84 1.36
N ARG A 317 28.27 -25.30 2.55
CA ARG A 317 28.96 -24.97 3.82
C ARG A 317 30.45 -25.33 3.82
N TRP A 318 30.81 -26.42 3.15
CA TRP A 318 32.20 -26.90 3.01
C TRP A 318 32.87 -26.50 1.70
N SER A 319 32.21 -25.72 0.85
CA SER A 319 32.75 -25.28 -0.42
C SER A 319 33.71 -24.10 -0.25
N GLU A 320 34.61 -23.95 -1.23
CA GLU A 320 35.47 -22.78 -1.38
C GLU A 320 34.65 -21.47 -1.41
N HIS A 321 33.50 -21.45 -2.08
CA HIS A 321 32.62 -20.28 -2.17
C HIS A 321 32.14 -19.78 -0.80
N ALA A 322 31.78 -20.68 0.12
CA ALA A 322 31.36 -20.28 1.46
C ALA A 322 32.53 -19.79 2.33
N THR A 323 33.75 -20.24 2.05
CA THR A 323 34.96 -19.73 2.72
C THR A 323 35.30 -18.34 2.21
N ILE A 324 35.35 -18.14 0.88
CA ILE A 324 35.54 -16.83 0.24
C ILE A 324 34.49 -15.83 0.73
N ALA A 325 33.22 -16.24 0.79
CA ALA A 325 32.15 -15.37 1.26
C ALA A 325 32.34 -14.95 2.73
N ARG A 326 32.78 -15.87 3.60
CA ARG A 326 33.06 -15.56 5.01
C ARG A 326 34.28 -14.66 5.18
N GLU A 327 35.31 -14.85 4.37
CA GLU A 327 36.51 -13.99 4.37
C GLU A 327 36.14 -12.58 3.92
N ARG A 328 35.42 -12.44 2.80
CA ARG A 328 34.96 -11.12 2.33
C ARG A 328 34.04 -10.42 3.30
N ILE A 329 33.12 -11.13 3.95
CA ILE A 329 32.26 -10.57 5.00
C ILE A 329 33.13 -9.96 6.12
N LYS A 330 34.15 -10.69 6.58
CA LYS A 330 35.07 -10.19 7.62
C LYS A 330 35.85 -8.97 7.15
N GLU A 331 36.39 -9.01 5.94
CA GLU A 331 37.13 -7.88 5.38
C GLU A 331 36.26 -6.63 5.26
N ILE A 332 35.05 -6.74 4.70
CA ILE A 332 34.11 -5.63 4.56
C ILE A 332 33.65 -5.11 5.93
N SER A 333 33.47 -6.00 6.91
CA SER A 333 33.13 -5.60 8.28
C SER A 333 34.23 -4.77 8.96
N ASN A 334 35.49 -4.98 8.55
CA ASN A 334 36.66 -4.25 9.05
C ASN A 334 36.95 -2.95 8.28
N ILE A 335 36.32 -2.72 7.13
CA ILE A 335 36.44 -1.46 6.41
C ILE A 335 35.91 -0.35 7.31
N VAL A 336 36.80 0.51 7.80
CA VAL A 336 36.45 1.76 8.47
C VAL A 336 35.83 2.64 7.40
N GLY A 337 34.50 2.57 7.28
CA GLY A 337 33.79 3.28 6.23
C GLY A 337 34.14 4.76 6.26
N HIS A 338 34.80 5.23 5.19
CA HIS A 338 34.79 6.64 4.84
C HIS A 338 33.33 7.08 4.91
N ASP A 339 33.05 8.06 5.75
CA ASP A 339 31.75 8.69 5.74
C ASP A 339 31.62 9.28 4.33
N PHE A 340 30.84 8.61 3.48
CA PHE A 340 30.19 9.32 2.39
C PHE A 340 29.42 10.43 3.12
N GLU A 341 30.02 11.63 3.13
CA GLU A 341 29.32 12.85 3.46
C GLU A 341 28.01 12.75 2.70
N SER A 342 26.91 12.79 3.44
CA SER A 342 25.58 12.82 2.89
C SER A 342 25.46 14.12 2.06
N LYS A 343 26.02 14.14 0.85
CA LYS A 343 25.82 15.21 -0.14
C LYS A 343 24.34 15.29 -0.56
N THR A 344 23.52 14.36 -0.10
CA THR A 344 22.05 14.32 -0.24
C THR A 344 21.29 14.78 1.00
N LYS A 345 21.89 15.54 1.93
CA LYS A 345 21.14 16.28 2.97
C LYS A 345 20.66 17.65 2.45
N CYS A 346 19.90 17.64 1.38
CA CYS A 346 18.96 18.72 1.11
C CYS A 346 17.71 18.08 0.50
N GLU A 347 16.92 17.39 1.33
CA GLU A 347 15.54 17.08 0.96
C GLU A 347 14.81 18.38 0.58
N ALA A 348 13.84 18.29 -0.33
CA ALA A 348 13.07 19.46 -0.74
C ALA A 348 12.45 20.16 0.50
N LYS A 349 12.56 21.49 0.57
CA LYS A 349 11.97 22.29 1.65
C LYS A 349 10.48 21.94 1.78
N TRP A 350 9.98 21.88 3.02
CA TRP A 350 8.60 21.51 3.34
C TRP A 350 7.55 22.23 2.49
N TRP A 351 7.74 23.53 2.21
CA TRP A 351 6.86 24.32 1.34
C TRP A 351 6.89 23.91 -0.13
N LYS A 352 8.07 23.55 -0.67
CA LYS A 352 8.18 23.01 -2.03
C LYS A 352 7.44 21.68 -2.12
N GLN A 353 7.63 20.80 -1.14
CA GLN A 353 6.91 19.53 -1.07
C GLN A 353 5.39 19.73 -1.01
N LEU A 354 4.91 20.65 -0.18
CA LEU A 354 3.50 20.98 -0.08
C LEU A 354 2.95 21.50 -1.41
N SER A 355 3.59 22.50 -2.01
CA SER A 355 3.14 23.08 -3.28
C SER A 355 3.13 22.05 -4.42
N THR A 356 4.19 21.25 -4.55
CA THR A 356 4.30 20.22 -5.58
C THR A 356 3.24 19.13 -5.38
N LEU A 357 3.02 18.68 -4.15
CA LEU A 357 2.05 17.64 -3.84
C LEU A 357 0.61 18.13 -4.02
N THR A 358 0.30 19.37 -3.61
CA THR A 358 -1.01 20.00 -3.85
C THR A 358 -1.29 20.14 -5.33
N HIS A 359 -0.32 20.63 -6.12
CA HIS A 359 -0.47 20.73 -7.56
C HIS A 359 -0.69 19.36 -8.21
N ARG A 360 0.12 18.36 -7.86
CA ARG A 360 -0.03 16.98 -8.35
C ARG A 360 -1.41 16.42 -8.02
N SER A 361 -1.84 16.55 -6.77
CA SER A 361 -3.14 16.05 -6.32
C SER A 361 -4.28 16.78 -7.02
N PHE A 362 -4.18 18.09 -7.21
CA PHE A 362 -5.18 18.87 -7.96
C PHE A 362 -5.28 18.44 -9.42
N VAL A 363 -4.15 18.23 -10.10
CA VAL A 363 -4.14 17.72 -11.49
C VAL A 363 -4.72 16.31 -11.57
N ASN A 364 -4.39 15.44 -10.60
CA ASN A 364 -4.98 14.11 -10.51
C ASN A 364 -6.50 14.19 -10.38
N MET A 365 -7.02 14.99 -9.43
CA MET A 365 -8.45 15.15 -9.19
C MET A 365 -9.19 15.78 -10.39
N SER A 366 -8.57 16.74 -11.08
CA SER A 366 -9.20 17.43 -12.22
C SER A 366 -9.29 16.57 -13.48
N ARG A 367 -8.30 15.71 -13.71
CA ARG A 367 -8.29 14.77 -14.86
C ARG A 367 -9.06 13.49 -14.60
N ASP A 368 -9.34 13.19 -13.33
CA ASP A 368 -10.17 12.05 -12.96
C ASP A 368 -11.67 12.36 -13.10
N VAL A 369 -12.14 12.31 -14.35
CA VAL A 369 -13.54 12.56 -14.73
C VAL A 369 -14.50 11.61 -14.04
N GLY A 370 -14.09 10.35 -13.84
CA GLY A 370 -14.93 9.30 -13.29
C GLY A 370 -15.37 9.56 -11.85
N TYR A 371 -14.50 10.14 -11.02
CA TYR A 371 -14.79 10.28 -9.58
C TYR A 371 -15.23 11.69 -9.17
N TYR A 372 -14.57 12.76 -9.62
CA TYR A 372 -14.87 14.11 -9.14
C TYR A 372 -15.94 14.82 -9.98
N TRP A 373 -15.85 14.73 -11.31
CA TRP A 373 -16.80 15.41 -12.19
C TRP A 373 -18.18 14.76 -12.21
N ILE A 374 -18.25 13.42 -12.27
CA ILE A 374 -19.53 12.70 -12.12
C ILE A 374 -20.19 13.03 -10.78
N ARG A 375 -19.39 13.17 -9.71
CA ARG A 375 -19.92 13.58 -8.39
C ARG A 375 -20.54 14.98 -8.45
N ILE A 376 -19.86 15.97 -9.04
CA ILE A 376 -20.42 17.32 -9.28
C ILE A 376 -21.76 17.24 -10.00
N THR A 377 -21.82 16.51 -11.11
CA THR A 377 -23.06 16.34 -11.89
C THR A 377 -24.18 15.72 -11.07
N ILE A 378 -23.88 14.67 -10.30
CA ILE A 378 -24.87 14.00 -9.43
C ILE A 378 -25.42 14.95 -8.37
N TYR A 379 -24.59 15.78 -7.73
CA TYR A 379 -25.09 16.73 -6.73
C TYR A 379 -25.91 17.85 -7.34
N VAL A 380 -25.54 18.34 -8.51
CA VAL A 380 -26.36 19.31 -9.25
C VAL A 380 -27.72 18.69 -9.55
N ALA A 381 -27.76 17.47 -10.10
CA ALA A 381 -29.00 16.75 -10.38
C ALA A 381 -29.85 16.54 -9.11
N LEU A 382 -29.25 16.07 -8.01
CA LEU A 382 -29.94 15.90 -6.74
C LEU A 382 -30.44 17.23 -6.17
N SER A 383 -29.68 18.32 -6.32
CA SER A 383 -30.10 19.63 -5.83
C SER A 383 -31.30 20.18 -6.61
N LEU A 384 -31.38 19.90 -7.91
CA LEU A 384 -32.55 20.19 -8.73
C LEU A 384 -33.76 19.35 -8.28
N CYS A 385 -33.58 18.05 -8.03
CA CYS A 385 -34.65 17.19 -7.50
C CYS A 385 -35.18 17.70 -6.15
N VAL A 386 -34.30 18.08 -5.24
CA VAL A 386 -34.70 18.67 -3.94
C VAL A 386 -35.41 19.99 -4.17
N GLY A 387 -34.86 20.86 -5.01
CA GLY A 387 -35.45 22.16 -5.32
C GLY A 387 -36.84 22.06 -5.95
N THR A 388 -37.10 21.05 -6.79
CA THR A 388 -38.44 20.83 -7.37
C THR A 388 -39.43 20.22 -6.38
N ILE A 389 -38.99 19.28 -5.54
CA ILE A 389 -39.85 18.68 -4.49
C ILE A 389 -40.30 19.74 -3.48
N PHE A 390 -39.40 20.66 -3.15
CA PHE A 390 -39.62 21.73 -2.18
C PHE A 390 -39.84 23.10 -2.83
N PHE A 391 -40.39 23.13 -4.04
CA PHE A 391 -40.57 24.37 -4.80
C PHE A 391 -41.54 25.31 -4.08
N GLU A 392 -41.11 26.54 -3.84
CA GLU A 392 -41.92 27.64 -3.28
C GLU A 392 -42.80 27.28 -2.06
N ILE A 393 -42.16 26.82 -0.96
CA ILE A 393 -42.86 26.34 0.23
C ILE A 393 -43.76 27.41 0.91
N GLY A 394 -43.41 28.70 0.80
CA GLY A 394 -44.12 29.81 1.45
C GLY A 394 -43.90 29.88 2.97
N SER A 395 -44.86 30.49 3.68
CA SER A 395 -44.82 30.78 5.15
C SER A 395 -46.00 30.21 5.94
N SER A 396 -46.74 29.25 5.35
CA SER A 396 -47.87 28.60 6.02
C SER A 396 -47.43 27.73 7.20
N TYR A 397 -48.37 27.30 8.06
CA TYR A 397 -48.05 26.34 9.15
C TYR A 397 -47.40 25.04 8.63
N ARG A 398 -47.85 24.54 7.47
CA ARG A 398 -47.24 23.36 6.81
C ARG A 398 -45.85 23.65 6.26
N ALA A 399 -45.57 24.91 5.92
CA ALA A 399 -44.26 25.34 5.42
C ALA A 399 -43.16 25.16 6.45
N ILE A 400 -43.46 25.27 7.75
CA ILE A 400 -42.51 25.07 8.84
C ILE A 400 -41.89 23.67 8.76
N PHE A 401 -42.73 22.64 8.69
CA PHE A 401 -42.29 21.26 8.60
C PHE A 401 -41.56 20.96 7.29
N ALA A 402 -42.05 21.50 6.16
CA ALA A 402 -41.42 21.31 4.86
C ALA A 402 -40.03 21.97 4.77
N ARG A 403 -39.85 23.18 5.32
CA ARG A 403 -38.54 23.84 5.47
C ARG A 403 -37.62 23.04 6.39
N GLY A 404 -38.16 22.53 7.50
CA GLY A 404 -37.47 21.62 8.42
C GLY A 404 -36.93 20.36 7.71
N ALA A 405 -37.79 19.70 6.93
CA ALA A 405 -37.44 18.51 6.14
C ALA A 405 -36.40 18.82 5.05
N CYS A 406 -36.54 19.96 4.36
CA CYS A 406 -35.56 20.40 3.36
C CYS A 406 -34.17 20.59 3.96
N GLY A 407 -34.08 21.31 5.10
CA GLY A 407 -32.81 21.50 5.82
C GLY A 407 -32.18 20.18 6.25
N ALA A 408 -32.98 19.23 6.73
CA ALA A 408 -32.50 17.90 7.10
C ALA A 408 -32.03 17.07 5.89
N PHE A 409 -32.71 17.20 4.75
CA PHE A 409 -32.30 16.53 3.52
C PHE A 409 -30.96 17.08 3.00
N ILE A 410 -30.77 18.41 3.04
CA ILE A 410 -29.51 19.04 2.64
C ILE A 410 -28.39 18.65 3.63
N SER A 411 -28.60 18.80 4.93
CA SER A 411 -27.57 18.49 5.94
C SER A 411 -27.28 17.00 6.06
N GLY A 412 -28.24 16.11 5.80
CA GLY A 412 -28.13 14.66 5.98
C GLY A 412 -27.89 13.88 4.68
N PHE A 413 -28.78 13.99 3.69
CA PHE A 413 -28.69 13.18 2.48
C PHE A 413 -27.59 13.66 1.53
N MET A 414 -27.44 14.98 1.32
CA MET A 414 -26.36 15.49 0.46
C MET A 414 -24.98 15.17 1.05
N THR A 415 -24.82 15.25 2.36
CA THR A 415 -23.56 14.87 3.03
C THR A 415 -23.33 13.36 2.98
N PHE A 416 -24.38 12.53 3.08
CA PHE A 416 -24.30 11.08 2.90
C PHE A 416 -23.76 10.68 1.51
N MET A 417 -24.18 11.37 0.45
CA MET A 417 -23.68 11.11 -0.90
C MET A 417 -22.18 11.36 -1.08
N SER A 418 -21.50 11.99 -0.10
CA SER A 418 -20.04 12.17 -0.13
C SER A 418 -19.27 10.85 0.02
N ILE A 419 -19.93 9.77 0.42
CA ILE A 419 -19.33 8.43 0.48
C ILE A 419 -18.78 7.97 -0.88
N GLY A 420 -19.31 8.49 -2.00
CA GLY A 420 -18.84 8.18 -3.34
C GLY A 420 -17.36 8.55 -3.61
N GLY A 421 -16.76 9.42 -2.79
CA GLY A 421 -15.32 9.75 -2.86
C GLY A 421 -14.40 8.69 -2.24
N PHE A 422 -14.93 7.68 -1.54
CA PHE A 422 -14.12 6.68 -0.83
C PHE A 422 -13.12 5.89 -1.70
N PRO A 423 -13.47 5.42 -2.93
CA PRO A 423 -12.55 4.67 -3.78
C PRO A 423 -11.27 5.45 -4.12
N SER A 424 -11.40 6.73 -4.51
CA SER A 424 -10.25 7.55 -4.90
C SER A 424 -9.29 7.78 -3.72
N PHE A 425 -9.82 7.92 -2.50
CA PHE A 425 -8.98 8.02 -1.30
C PHE A 425 -8.17 6.76 -1.01
N ILE A 426 -8.70 5.56 -1.31
CA ILE A 426 -7.94 4.31 -1.15
C ILE A 426 -6.79 4.23 -2.15
N GLU A 427 -7.00 4.64 -3.40
CA GLU A 427 -5.95 4.67 -4.42
C GLU A 427 -4.84 5.65 -4.01
N GLU A 428 -5.18 6.86 -3.59
CA GLU A 428 -4.22 7.84 -3.08
C GLU A 428 -3.48 7.34 -1.84
N MET A 429 -4.16 6.65 -0.91
CA MET A 429 -3.54 6.04 0.27
C MET A 429 -2.49 4.98 -0.10
N ARG A 430 -2.73 4.17 -1.13
CA ARG A 430 -1.76 3.16 -1.60
C ARG A 430 -0.49 3.83 -2.15
N VAL A 431 -0.65 4.88 -2.96
CA VAL A 431 0.47 5.68 -3.47
C VAL A 431 1.22 6.34 -2.31
N PHE A 432 0.50 6.93 -1.35
CA PHE A 432 1.08 7.55 -0.16
C PHE A 432 1.96 6.58 0.63
N TYR A 433 1.49 5.36 0.92
CA TYR A 433 2.30 4.38 1.66
C TYR A 433 3.58 4.00 0.92
N LYS A 434 3.51 3.81 -0.41
CA LYS A 434 4.68 3.50 -1.25
C LYS A 434 5.71 4.65 -1.21
N GLU A 435 5.27 5.87 -1.49
CA GLU A 435 6.13 7.06 -1.52
C GLU A 435 6.71 7.38 -0.14
N ARG A 436 5.93 7.16 0.93
CA ARG A 436 6.38 7.36 2.31
C ARG A 436 7.47 6.36 2.70
N LEU A 437 7.36 5.10 2.27
CA LEU A 437 8.39 4.08 2.50
C LEU A 437 9.67 4.33 1.71
N ASN A 438 9.64 5.18 0.68
CA ASN A 438 10.83 5.61 -0.06
C ASN A 438 11.29 7.03 0.34
N GLY A 439 10.63 7.65 1.33
CA GLY A 439 11.03 8.91 1.93
C GLY A 439 10.68 10.18 1.14
N TYR A 440 9.63 10.19 0.32
CA TYR A 440 9.34 11.32 -0.57
C TYR A 440 8.90 12.59 0.18
N TYR A 441 7.99 12.46 1.15
CA TYR A 441 7.45 13.58 1.92
C TYR A 441 6.83 13.11 3.25
N GLY A 442 6.60 14.06 4.15
CA GLY A 442 6.02 13.81 5.49
C GLY A 442 4.50 13.68 5.53
N VAL A 443 3.99 13.03 6.59
CA VAL A 443 2.54 12.85 6.85
C VAL A 443 1.78 14.19 6.87
N ALA A 444 2.34 15.24 7.47
CA ALA A 444 1.69 16.55 7.56
C ALA A 444 1.52 17.20 6.17
N VAL A 445 2.54 17.08 5.31
CA VAL A 445 2.51 17.61 3.94
C VAL A 445 1.37 16.96 3.17
N TYR A 446 1.23 15.64 3.27
CA TYR A 446 0.16 14.88 2.62
C TYR A 446 -1.24 15.31 3.03
N ILE A 447 -1.50 15.42 4.33
CA ILE A 447 -2.83 15.74 4.84
C ILE A 447 -3.24 17.15 4.40
N LEU A 448 -2.30 18.10 4.49
CA LEU A 448 -2.55 19.48 4.10
C LEU A 448 -2.69 19.62 2.59
N SER A 449 -1.85 18.94 1.80
CA SER A 449 -1.95 18.99 0.34
C SER A 449 -3.27 18.42 -0.16
N ASN A 450 -3.72 17.30 0.41
CA ASN A 450 -4.99 16.68 0.04
C ASN A 450 -6.20 17.56 0.40
N PHE A 451 -6.16 18.22 1.56
CA PHE A 451 -7.21 19.18 1.93
C PHE A 451 -7.26 20.39 0.98
N LEU A 452 -6.10 20.96 0.65
CA LEU A 452 -6.01 22.11 -0.25
C LEU A 452 -6.39 21.76 -1.70
N SER A 453 -6.04 20.55 -2.17
CA SER A 453 -6.36 20.11 -3.52
C SER A 453 -7.84 19.74 -3.69
N SER A 454 -8.50 19.19 -2.66
CA SER A 454 -9.92 18.83 -2.73
C SER A 454 -10.86 20.01 -2.52
N PHE A 455 -10.41 21.07 -1.84
CA PHE A 455 -11.23 22.24 -1.48
C PHE A 455 -11.98 22.88 -2.67
N PRO A 456 -11.38 23.13 -3.85
CA PRO A 456 -12.11 23.72 -4.98
C PRO A 456 -13.28 22.87 -5.45
N PHE A 457 -13.12 21.53 -5.47
CA PHE A 457 -14.18 20.61 -5.86
C PHE A 457 -15.32 20.66 -4.85
N VAL A 458 -15.00 20.52 -3.56
CA VAL A 458 -15.99 20.61 -2.46
C VAL A 458 -16.71 21.96 -2.45
N ALA A 459 -16.01 23.06 -2.73
CA ALA A 459 -16.59 24.38 -2.83
C ALA A 459 -17.59 24.46 -4.00
N VAL A 460 -17.23 23.95 -5.19
CA VAL A 460 -18.14 23.90 -6.34
C VAL A 460 -19.38 23.05 -6.03
N MET A 461 -19.21 21.86 -5.43
CA MET A 461 -20.33 21.03 -4.97
C MET A 461 -21.31 21.83 -4.12
N SER A 462 -20.78 22.46 -3.08
CA SER A 462 -21.56 23.07 -2.02
C SER A 462 -22.21 24.38 -2.47
N ILE A 463 -21.49 25.19 -3.24
CA ILE A 463 -22.01 26.44 -3.81
C ILE A 463 -23.11 26.13 -4.82
N ALA A 464 -22.92 25.12 -5.69
CA ALA A 464 -23.95 24.72 -6.65
C ALA A 464 -25.22 24.21 -5.94
N THR A 465 -25.08 23.25 -5.02
CA THR A 465 -26.21 22.69 -4.27
C THR A 465 -26.89 23.75 -3.40
N GLY A 466 -26.13 24.57 -2.67
CA GLY A 466 -26.65 25.64 -1.84
C GLY A 466 -27.42 26.67 -2.65
N THR A 467 -26.86 27.15 -3.75
CA THR A 467 -27.50 28.18 -4.60
C THR A 467 -28.78 27.66 -5.26
N ILE A 468 -28.76 26.46 -5.83
CA ILE A 468 -29.93 25.87 -6.51
C ILE A 468 -31.08 25.68 -5.52
N THR A 469 -30.80 25.02 -4.38
CA THR A 469 -31.83 24.77 -3.37
C THR A 469 -32.34 26.08 -2.76
N TYR A 470 -31.47 27.07 -2.55
CA TYR A 470 -31.84 28.34 -1.94
C TYR A 470 -32.88 29.13 -2.75
N TYR A 471 -32.63 29.28 -4.05
CA TYR A 471 -33.53 30.04 -4.91
C TYR A 471 -34.81 29.27 -5.25
N MET A 472 -34.74 27.95 -5.46
CA MET A 472 -35.93 27.16 -5.80
C MET A 472 -36.91 27.02 -4.62
N VAL A 473 -36.37 26.86 -3.40
CA VAL A 473 -37.19 26.74 -2.18
C VAL A 473 -37.76 28.10 -1.74
N LYS A 474 -37.19 29.20 -2.22
CA LYS A 474 -37.43 30.57 -1.73
C LYS A 474 -37.20 30.66 -0.22
N PHE A 475 -35.97 30.35 0.18
CA PHE A 475 -35.46 30.82 1.47
C PHE A 475 -35.35 32.35 1.46
N ARG A 476 -34.86 32.95 2.56
CA ARG A 476 -34.77 34.41 2.67
C ARG A 476 -34.00 35.04 1.51
N PRO A 477 -34.29 36.28 1.09
CA PRO A 477 -33.59 36.86 -0.06
C PRO A 477 -32.18 37.40 0.24
N GLU A 478 -31.74 37.47 1.51
CA GLU A 478 -30.47 38.14 1.83
C GLU A 478 -29.24 37.30 1.51
N PHE A 479 -28.20 37.93 0.99
CA PHE A 479 -26.93 37.26 0.67
C PHE A 479 -26.24 36.61 1.88
N SER A 480 -26.39 37.19 3.08
CA SER A 480 -25.78 36.66 4.31
C SER A 480 -26.27 35.25 4.64
N HIS A 481 -27.54 34.96 4.36
CA HIS A 481 -28.19 33.68 4.61
C HIS A 481 -27.79 32.62 3.56
N LEU A 482 -27.61 33.03 2.30
CA LEU A 482 -27.07 32.16 1.24
C LEU A 482 -25.61 31.77 1.55
N LEU A 483 -24.78 32.75 1.90
CA LEU A 483 -23.37 32.51 2.23
C LEU A 483 -23.24 31.53 3.40
N TYR A 484 -24.07 31.67 4.42
CA TYR A 484 -24.09 30.75 5.55
C TYR A 484 -24.39 29.31 5.13
N ILE A 485 -25.43 29.08 4.31
CA ILE A 485 -25.80 27.73 3.84
C ILE A 485 -24.67 27.10 3.02
N CYS A 486 -24.04 27.89 2.14
CA CYS A 486 -22.89 27.41 1.36
C CYS A 486 -21.71 27.02 2.27
N LEU A 487 -21.36 27.87 3.25
CA LEU A 487 -20.25 27.59 4.18
C LEU A 487 -20.53 26.39 5.09
N ASP A 488 -21.76 26.27 5.59
CA ASP A 488 -22.21 25.14 6.41
C ASP A 488 -22.12 23.81 5.64
N LEU A 489 -22.58 23.82 4.39
CA LEU A 489 -22.51 22.63 3.52
C LEU A 489 -21.07 22.26 3.16
N ILE A 490 -20.20 23.25 2.89
CA ILE A 490 -18.75 23.02 2.69
C ILE A 490 -18.15 22.36 3.93
N GLY A 491 -18.44 22.88 5.13
CA GLY A 491 -17.95 22.35 6.40
C GLY A 491 -18.39 20.91 6.62
N CYS A 492 -19.68 20.62 6.43
CA CYS A 492 -20.23 19.28 6.61
C CYS A 492 -19.64 18.26 5.62
N ILE A 493 -19.55 18.60 4.33
CA ILE A 493 -18.96 17.71 3.32
C ILE A 493 -17.47 17.46 3.63
N ALA A 494 -16.72 18.50 4.00
CA ALA A 494 -15.30 18.37 4.37
C ALA A 494 -15.09 17.48 5.61
N VAL A 495 -16.00 17.53 6.59
CA VAL A 495 -15.98 16.64 7.76
C VAL A 495 -16.20 15.18 7.35
N VAL A 496 -17.16 14.91 6.46
CA VAL A 496 -17.40 13.56 5.94
C VAL A 496 -16.18 13.03 5.20
N GLU A 497 -15.58 13.82 4.30
CA GLU A 497 -14.36 13.42 3.59
C GLU A 497 -13.20 13.11 4.56
N SER A 498 -13.02 13.95 5.59
CA SER A 498 -12.00 13.73 6.62
C SER A 498 -12.24 12.43 7.41
N SER A 499 -13.50 12.15 7.73
CA SER A 499 -13.90 10.90 8.40
C SER A 499 -13.63 9.68 7.52
N MET A 500 -13.93 9.79 6.22
CA MET A 500 -13.70 8.72 5.24
C MET A 500 -12.22 8.42 5.03
N MET A 501 -11.35 9.44 5.05
CA MET A 501 -9.90 9.23 5.01
C MET A 501 -9.38 8.47 6.22
N ILE A 502 -9.91 8.74 7.42
CA ILE A 502 -9.59 7.97 8.63
C ILE A 502 -9.96 6.51 8.43
N ILE A 503 -11.19 6.24 7.99
CA ILE A 503 -11.67 4.87 7.74
C ILE A 503 -10.80 4.17 6.68
N ALA A 504 -10.46 4.84 5.58
CA ALA A 504 -9.60 4.32 4.52
C ALA A 504 -8.21 3.91 5.02
N SER A 505 -7.68 4.59 6.04
CA SER A 505 -6.37 4.26 6.62
C SER A 505 -6.38 3.09 7.60
N LEU A 506 -7.54 2.79 8.19
CA LEU A 506 -7.74 1.75 9.20
C LEU A 506 -8.17 0.42 8.57
N VAL A 507 -8.94 0.46 7.50
CA VAL A 507 -9.55 -0.72 6.89
C VAL A 507 -8.63 -1.29 5.79
N PRO A 508 -8.37 -2.61 5.76
CA PRO A 508 -7.51 -3.22 4.74
C PRO A 508 -8.20 -3.36 3.37
N ASN A 509 -9.53 -3.44 3.37
CA ASN A 509 -10.33 -3.79 2.20
C ASN A 509 -11.32 -2.69 1.82
N PHE A 510 -11.46 -2.45 0.52
CA PHE A 510 -12.37 -1.45 -0.04
C PHE A 510 -13.83 -1.67 0.41
N LEU A 511 -14.38 -2.87 0.22
CA LEU A 511 -15.78 -3.16 0.52
C LEU A 511 -16.11 -2.98 2.01
N MET A 512 -15.22 -3.43 2.88
CA MET A 512 -15.36 -3.26 4.33
C MET A 512 -15.35 -1.77 4.70
N GLY A 513 -14.53 -0.96 4.04
CA GLY A 513 -14.47 0.48 4.27
C GLY A 513 -15.76 1.18 3.87
N LEU A 514 -16.37 0.77 2.75
CA LEU A 514 -17.66 1.29 2.31
C LEU A 514 -18.79 0.96 3.30
N ILE A 515 -18.85 -0.27 3.80
CA ILE A 515 -19.85 -0.71 4.78
C ILE A 515 -19.71 0.07 6.09
N ILE A 516 -18.48 0.19 6.61
CA ILE A 516 -18.19 0.94 7.85
C ILE A 516 -18.48 2.43 7.66
N GLY A 517 -18.09 3.00 6.52
CA GLY A 517 -18.35 4.39 6.18
C GLY A 517 -19.85 4.70 6.10
N ALA A 518 -20.63 3.88 5.40
CA ALA A 518 -22.07 4.04 5.29
C ALA A 518 -22.77 3.92 6.66
N GLY A 519 -22.35 2.94 7.47
CA GLY A 519 -22.84 2.79 8.84
C GLY A 519 -22.53 4.01 9.71
N TYR A 520 -21.30 4.53 9.64
CA TYR A 520 -20.88 5.73 10.36
C TYR A 520 -21.71 6.96 9.97
N ILE A 521 -21.84 7.26 8.67
CA ILE A 521 -22.64 8.43 8.24
C ILE A 521 -24.11 8.22 8.60
N GLY A 522 -24.65 7.01 8.42
CA GLY A 522 -26.04 6.69 8.76
C GLY A 522 -26.35 6.99 10.23
N VAL A 523 -25.46 6.61 11.15
CA VAL A 523 -25.60 6.93 12.58
C VAL A 523 -25.53 8.44 12.84
N MET A 524 -24.62 9.16 12.18
CA MET A 524 -24.53 10.62 12.29
C MET A 524 -25.79 11.32 11.75
N MET A 525 -26.34 10.83 10.64
CA MET A 525 -27.59 11.34 10.08
C MET A 525 -28.79 11.09 11.01
N MET A 526 -28.89 9.89 11.61
CA MET A 526 -29.97 9.55 12.54
C MET A 526 -29.96 10.42 13.81
N THR A 527 -28.77 10.79 14.28
CA THR A 527 -28.58 11.54 15.54
C THR A 527 -28.45 13.04 15.34
N ALA A 528 -28.65 13.55 14.12
CA ALA A 528 -28.53 14.97 13.78
C ALA A 528 -29.66 15.87 14.34
N GLY A 529 -30.69 15.29 14.95
CA GLY A 529 -31.79 16.05 15.56
C GLY A 529 -33.07 16.15 14.74
N TYR A 530 -33.09 15.63 13.49
CA TYR A 530 -34.29 15.60 12.64
C TYR A 530 -35.24 14.44 12.96
N PHE A 531 -34.75 13.20 12.95
CA PHE A 531 -35.58 12.01 13.19
C PHE A 531 -36.10 11.95 14.64
N ARG A 532 -35.28 12.44 15.57
CA ARG A 532 -35.63 12.62 16.97
C ARG A 532 -34.89 13.84 17.49
N GLN A 533 -35.59 14.69 18.21
CA GLN A 533 -35.03 15.92 18.75
C GLN A 533 -33.91 15.60 19.76
N ILE A 534 -32.89 16.47 19.80
CA ILE A 534 -31.69 16.29 20.63
C ILE A 534 -32.02 16.17 22.13
N PRO A 535 -32.94 16.99 22.70
CA PRO A 535 -33.29 16.87 24.12
C PRO A 535 -33.89 15.50 24.49
N ASP A 536 -34.60 14.87 23.55
CA ASP A 536 -35.31 13.61 23.77
C ASP A 536 -34.44 12.38 23.54
N LEU A 537 -33.19 12.55 23.11
CA LEU A 537 -32.25 11.45 22.94
C LEU A 537 -31.87 10.83 24.30
N PRO A 538 -31.71 9.49 24.37
CA PRO A 538 -31.25 8.83 25.60
C PRO A 538 -29.90 9.39 26.08
N LYS A 539 -29.82 9.68 27.39
CA LYS A 539 -28.74 10.48 27.98
C LYS A 539 -27.34 9.86 27.87
N PHE A 540 -27.22 8.55 28.08
CA PHE A 540 -25.93 7.90 28.33
C PHE A 540 -24.98 7.82 27.13
N PHE A 541 -25.50 7.73 25.91
CA PHE A 541 -24.68 7.49 24.71
C PHE A 541 -25.06 8.41 23.55
N TRP A 542 -26.36 8.54 23.27
CA TRP A 542 -26.87 9.29 22.13
C TRP A 542 -26.85 10.81 22.34
N ARG A 543 -27.26 11.27 23.52
CA ARG A 543 -27.22 12.69 23.89
C ARG A 543 -25.85 13.13 24.41
N TYR A 544 -25.11 12.23 25.05
CA TYR A 544 -23.73 12.47 25.46
C TYR A 544 -22.96 11.16 25.21
N PRO A 545 -21.90 11.12 24.37
CA PRO A 545 -21.23 12.23 23.67
C PRO A 545 -21.64 12.44 22.21
N ILE A 546 -22.45 11.54 21.61
CA ILE A 546 -22.62 11.49 20.14
C ILE A 546 -23.16 12.78 19.56
N SER A 547 -24.23 13.35 20.12
CA SER A 547 -24.83 14.59 19.57
C SER A 547 -23.85 15.78 19.56
N TYR A 548 -22.88 15.83 20.47
CA TYR A 548 -21.87 16.90 20.52
C TYR A 548 -20.75 16.70 19.50
N ILE A 549 -20.39 15.45 19.20
CA ILE A 549 -19.39 15.10 18.19
C ILE A 549 -20.01 15.11 16.78
N ASN A 550 -21.32 14.99 16.68
CA ASN A 550 -22.05 14.92 15.43
C ASN A 550 -22.07 16.28 14.71
N TYR A 551 -21.30 16.38 13.63
CA TYR A 551 -21.28 17.55 12.75
C TYR A 551 -22.67 17.85 12.15
N GLY A 552 -23.48 16.83 11.86
CA GLY A 552 -24.82 16.98 11.30
C GLY A 552 -25.78 17.63 12.30
N ALA A 553 -25.59 17.41 13.60
CA ALA A 553 -26.39 18.06 14.63
C ALA A 553 -26.13 19.58 14.68
N TRP A 554 -24.87 19.98 14.57
CA TRP A 554 -24.49 21.40 14.54
C TRP A 554 -24.88 22.07 13.22
N GLY A 555 -24.61 21.42 12.08
CA GLY A 555 -24.97 21.93 10.76
C GLY A 555 -26.48 22.14 10.63
N LEU A 556 -27.28 21.14 11.03
CA LEU A 556 -28.74 21.25 10.98
C LEU A 556 -29.30 22.35 11.90
N GLN A 557 -28.80 22.45 13.13
CA GLN A 557 -29.19 23.55 14.04
C GLN A 557 -28.86 24.92 13.46
N GLY A 558 -27.66 25.07 12.91
CA GLY A 558 -27.21 26.29 12.25
C GLY A 558 -28.07 26.65 11.03
N ALA A 559 -28.39 25.68 10.19
CA ALA A 559 -29.27 25.85 9.03
C ALA A 559 -30.68 26.29 9.45
N TYR A 560 -31.25 25.69 10.50
CA TYR A 560 -32.55 26.08 11.02
C TYR A 560 -32.55 27.49 11.63
N LYS A 561 -31.52 27.85 12.39
CA LYS A 561 -31.36 29.22 12.91
C LYS A 561 -31.23 30.23 11.77
N ASN A 562 -30.48 29.87 10.72
CA ASN A 562 -30.28 30.72 9.56
C ASN A 562 -31.58 30.97 8.78
N ASP A 563 -32.45 29.98 8.61
CA ASP A 563 -33.73 30.17 7.91
C ASP A 563 -34.80 30.82 8.81
N MET A 564 -34.96 30.35 10.05
CA MET A 564 -36.16 30.63 10.86
C MET A 564 -36.07 31.90 11.73
N ILE A 565 -34.89 32.31 12.23
CA ILE A 565 -34.78 33.44 13.18
C ILE A 565 -35.17 34.77 12.53
N GLY A 566 -36.29 35.39 12.93
CA GLY A 566 -36.81 36.63 12.34
C GLY A 566 -37.86 36.45 11.24
N MET A 567 -38.34 35.22 10.99
CA MET A 567 -39.51 34.96 10.14
C MET A 567 -40.76 34.80 11.00
N GLU A 568 -41.90 35.14 10.42
CA GLU A 568 -43.22 34.92 10.99
C GLU A 568 -44.00 33.94 10.13
N PHE A 569 -44.62 32.96 10.79
CA PHE A 569 -45.40 31.90 10.14
C PHE A 569 -46.85 31.95 10.56
N ASP A 570 -47.73 31.50 9.67
CA ASP A 570 -49.16 31.42 9.99
C ASP A 570 -49.42 30.34 11.05
N SER A 571 -50.32 30.62 11.99
CA SER A 571 -50.72 29.66 13.02
C SER A 571 -51.57 28.52 12.45
N SER A 572 -51.59 27.38 13.12
CA SER A 572 -52.47 26.25 12.76
C SER A 572 -53.97 26.59 12.81
N VAL A 573 -54.34 27.62 13.57
CA VAL A 573 -55.71 28.14 13.65
C VAL A 573 -55.87 29.30 12.66
N PRO A 574 -56.86 29.27 11.76
CA PRO A 574 -57.13 30.40 10.86
C PRO A 574 -57.40 31.69 11.64
N GLY A 575 -56.62 32.74 11.39
CA GLY A 575 -56.75 34.04 12.06
C GLY A 575 -56.06 34.17 13.43
N GLY A 576 -55.31 33.15 13.88
CA GLY A 576 -54.49 33.24 15.10
C GLY A 576 -53.25 34.13 14.94
N PRO A 577 -52.57 34.47 16.05
CA PRO A 577 -51.34 35.28 16.01
C PRO A 577 -50.24 34.52 15.26
N LYS A 578 -49.49 35.24 14.41
CA LYS A 578 -48.36 34.67 13.69
C LYS A 578 -47.31 34.15 14.66
N LEU A 579 -46.78 32.97 14.38
CA LEU A 579 -45.74 32.31 15.16
C LEU A 579 -44.37 32.83 14.73
N LYS A 580 -43.63 33.40 15.68
CA LYS A 580 -42.23 33.78 15.44
C LYS A 580 -41.36 32.53 15.30
N GLY A 581 -40.42 32.56 14.36
CA GLY A 581 -39.48 31.47 14.12
C GLY A 581 -38.66 31.06 15.35
N GLU A 582 -38.33 31.99 16.24
CA GLU A 582 -37.62 31.68 17.50
C GLU A 582 -38.43 30.76 18.43
N ILE A 583 -39.73 31.00 18.52
CA ILE A 583 -40.65 30.17 19.30
C ILE A 583 -40.77 28.80 18.64
N ILE A 584 -40.83 28.74 17.31
CA ILE A 584 -40.86 27.48 16.55
C ILE A 584 -39.58 26.66 16.80
N LEU A 585 -38.40 27.29 16.72
CA LEU A 585 -37.12 26.63 16.97
C LEU A 585 -37.07 26.01 18.37
N LYS A 586 -37.49 26.75 19.40
CA LYS A 586 -37.44 26.30 20.79
C LYS A 586 -38.48 25.25 21.12
N THR A 587 -39.71 25.44 20.64
CA THR A 587 -40.88 24.66 21.08
C THR A 587 -41.21 23.50 20.15
N MET A 588 -41.01 23.65 18.84
CA MET A 588 -41.30 22.61 17.84
C MET A 588 -40.08 21.83 17.39
N LEU A 589 -38.88 22.42 17.40
CA LEU A 589 -37.65 21.74 16.96
C LEU A 589 -36.67 21.43 18.10
N GLY A 590 -36.92 21.93 19.32
CA GLY A 590 -36.12 21.65 20.51
C GLY A 590 -34.71 22.24 20.48
N ILE A 591 -34.51 23.35 19.75
CA ILE A 591 -33.20 23.98 19.50
C ILE A 591 -33.00 25.18 20.41
N GLN A 592 -31.80 25.30 20.99
CA GLN A 592 -31.42 26.44 21.81
C GLN A 592 -31.11 27.67 20.92
N VAL A 593 -31.82 28.76 21.18
CA VAL A 593 -31.73 30.02 20.40
C VAL A 593 -30.68 30.98 21.00
N ASP A 594 -30.17 30.71 22.20
CA ASP A 594 -29.25 31.59 22.94
C ASP A 594 -27.90 31.78 22.21
N ASN A 595 -27.48 30.79 21.41
CA ASN A 595 -26.24 30.82 20.65
C ASN A 595 -26.49 31.21 19.19
N SER A 596 -25.67 32.15 18.68
CA SER A 596 -25.70 32.58 17.27
C SER A 596 -25.40 31.44 16.29
N LYS A 597 -25.96 31.51 15.08
CA LYS A 597 -25.70 30.55 13.98
C LYS A 597 -24.21 30.38 13.68
N TRP A 598 -23.40 31.43 13.85
CA TRP A 598 -21.96 31.37 13.61
C TRP A 598 -21.21 30.48 14.61
N TRP A 599 -21.73 30.30 15.82
CA TRP A 599 -21.17 29.35 16.78
C TRP A 599 -21.35 27.91 16.33
N ASP A 600 -22.50 27.58 15.71
CA ASP A 600 -22.75 26.24 15.19
C ASP A 600 -21.79 25.93 14.03
N LEU A 601 -21.59 26.89 13.12
CA LEU A 601 -20.60 26.78 12.04
C LEU A 601 -19.16 26.64 12.59
N ALA A 602 -18.80 27.41 13.61
CA ALA A 602 -17.49 27.30 14.26
C ALA A 602 -17.29 25.92 14.89
N ALA A 603 -18.33 25.34 15.49
CA ALA A 603 -18.27 23.98 16.04
C ALA A 603 -17.99 22.93 14.94
N VAL A 604 -18.65 23.04 13.77
CA VAL A 604 -18.38 22.16 12.61
C VAL A 604 -16.92 22.29 12.17
N MET A 605 -16.38 23.51 12.10
CA MET A 605 -14.97 23.74 11.73
C MET A 605 -13.98 23.21 12.78
N VAL A 606 -14.30 23.31 14.06
CA VAL A 606 -13.50 22.70 15.13
C VAL A 606 -13.50 21.17 15.02
N ILE A 607 -14.66 20.56 14.74
CA ILE A 607 -14.76 19.12 14.50
C ILE A 607 -13.89 18.73 13.30
N LEU A 608 -13.96 19.46 12.18
CA LEU A 608 -13.12 19.25 11.00
C LEU A 608 -11.62 19.25 11.34
N LEU A 609 -11.15 20.29 12.04
CA LEU A 609 -9.76 20.39 12.47
C LEU A 609 -9.36 19.24 13.40
N SER A 610 -10.23 18.88 14.34
CA SER A 610 -9.97 17.77 15.28
C SER A 610 -9.84 16.43 14.55
N LEU A 611 -10.65 16.16 13.53
CA LEU A 611 -10.58 14.95 12.71
C LEU A 611 -9.30 14.91 11.87
N ARG A 612 -8.87 16.04 11.31
CA ARG A 612 -7.61 16.12 10.55
C ARG A 612 -6.39 15.91 11.44
N VAL A 613 -6.41 16.43 12.67
CA VAL A 613 -5.38 16.19 13.68
C VAL A 613 -5.40 14.72 14.13
N LEU A 614 -6.58 14.15 14.37
CA LEU A 614 -6.73 12.72 14.68
C LEU A 614 -6.17 11.84 13.55
N PHE A 615 -6.46 12.18 12.30
CA PHE A 615 -5.93 11.47 11.13
C PHE A 615 -4.40 11.54 11.07
N PHE A 616 -3.82 12.70 11.36
CA PHE A 616 -2.37 12.85 11.49
C PHE A 616 -1.79 11.94 12.57
N PHE A 617 -2.42 11.88 13.75
CA PHE A 617 -1.99 10.99 14.82
C PHE A 617 -2.15 9.52 14.47
N ILE A 618 -3.22 9.11 13.78
CA ILE A 618 -3.42 7.72 13.33
C ILE A 618 -2.29 7.31 12.37
N LEU A 619 -1.99 8.15 11.37
CA LEU A 619 -0.90 7.87 10.43
C LEU A 619 0.47 7.88 11.15
N LYS A 620 0.71 8.82 12.07
CA LYS A 620 1.96 8.87 12.85
C LYS A 620 2.12 7.72 13.82
N PHE A 621 1.03 7.27 14.45
CA PHE A 621 1.02 6.13 15.35
C PHE A 621 1.30 4.84 14.57
N LYS A 622 0.66 4.69 13.42
CA LYS A 622 0.94 3.61 12.46
C LYS A 622 2.40 3.65 12.03
N GLU A 623 3.00 4.82 11.82
CA GLU A 623 4.39 4.99 11.38
C GLU A 623 5.43 4.71 12.49
N ARG A 624 5.36 5.39 13.63
CA ARG A 624 6.42 5.38 14.67
C ARG A 624 6.21 4.37 15.78
N VAL A 625 4.99 4.26 16.28
CA VAL A 625 4.71 3.57 17.54
C VAL A 625 4.55 2.08 17.31
N ALA A 626 3.92 1.68 16.21
CA ALA A 626 3.79 0.28 15.85
C ALA A 626 5.17 -0.43 15.77
N PRO A 627 6.15 -0.03 14.93
CA PRO A 627 7.43 -0.74 14.87
C PRO A 627 8.21 -0.70 16.19
N PHE A 628 8.05 0.35 17.02
CA PHE A 628 8.69 0.42 18.34
C PHE A 628 8.09 -0.59 19.32
N ILE A 629 6.76 -0.64 19.47
CA ILE A 629 6.06 -1.64 20.29
C ILE A 629 6.39 -3.04 19.79
N TYR A 630 6.32 -3.28 18.48
CA TYR A 630 6.67 -4.57 17.91
C TYR A 630 8.14 -4.92 18.13
N SER A 631 9.08 -3.96 18.10
CA SER A 631 10.49 -4.24 18.41
C SER A 631 10.70 -4.71 19.86
N ILE A 632 9.94 -4.14 20.82
CA ILE A 632 9.98 -4.54 22.22
C ILE A 632 9.38 -5.94 22.39
N TYR A 633 8.19 -6.18 21.82
CA TYR A 633 7.54 -7.48 21.82
C TYR A 633 8.37 -8.55 21.10
N ALA A 634 9.01 -8.19 19.99
CA ALA A 634 9.91 -9.04 19.23
C ALA A 634 11.13 -9.42 20.07
N LYS A 635 11.78 -8.49 20.77
CA LYS A 635 12.90 -8.79 21.67
C LYS A 635 12.49 -9.75 22.80
N GLN A 636 11.36 -9.51 23.45
CA GLN A 636 10.85 -10.41 24.50
C GLN A 636 10.50 -11.81 23.95
N THR A 637 9.85 -11.86 22.79
CA THR A 637 9.48 -13.12 22.13
C THR A 637 10.71 -13.87 21.64
N LEU A 638 11.72 -13.18 21.09
CA LEU A 638 12.99 -13.76 20.65
C LEU A 638 13.77 -14.34 21.84
N GLN A 639 13.75 -13.67 23.00
CA GLN A 639 14.32 -14.21 24.23
C GLN A 639 13.60 -15.49 24.69
N ARG A 640 12.27 -15.54 24.60
CA ARG A 640 11.48 -16.76 24.90
C ARG A 640 11.75 -17.87 23.87
N ILE A 641 11.85 -17.54 22.59
CA ILE A 641 12.11 -18.48 21.50
C ILE A 641 13.53 -19.04 21.57
N LYS A 642 14.56 -18.23 21.85
CA LYS A 642 15.95 -18.70 22.04
C LYS A 642 16.09 -19.68 23.20
N LYS A 643 15.20 -19.60 24.21
CA LYS A 643 15.15 -20.56 25.34
C LYS A 643 14.48 -21.89 24.98
N ARG A 644 13.73 -21.99 23.88
CA ARG A 644 13.10 -23.26 23.45
C ARG A 644 14.15 -24.23 22.90
N PRO A 645 14.10 -25.52 23.24
CA PRO A 645 15.07 -26.52 22.79
C PRO A 645 15.12 -26.67 21.26
N SER A 646 14.02 -26.40 20.54
CA SER A 646 13.98 -26.38 19.06
C SER A 646 14.81 -25.27 18.41
N PHE A 647 15.30 -24.29 19.19
CA PHE A 647 16.14 -23.18 18.73
C PHE A 647 17.62 -23.35 19.10
N ARG A 648 17.99 -24.33 19.93
CA ARG A 648 19.39 -24.74 20.09
C ARG A 648 19.82 -25.47 18.81
N LYS A 649 20.98 -25.12 18.25
CA LYS A 649 21.63 -25.90 17.18
C LYS A 649 21.78 -27.34 17.69
N ALA A 650 20.89 -28.24 17.30
CA ALA A 650 21.13 -29.67 17.49
C ALA A 650 22.29 -30.06 16.56
N PRO A 651 23.34 -30.76 17.04
CA PRO A 651 24.31 -31.37 16.16
C PRO A 651 23.58 -32.37 15.26
N SER A 652 23.75 -32.23 13.94
CA SER A 652 23.14 -33.08 12.94
C SER A 652 23.85 -34.44 12.91
N PHE A 653 23.45 -35.34 13.81
CA PHE A 653 23.66 -36.78 13.61
C PHE A 653 22.41 -37.35 12.92
N PRO A 654 22.52 -38.05 11.79
CA PRO A 654 21.39 -38.73 11.20
C PRO A 654 21.11 -39.99 12.03
N SER A 655 20.16 -39.90 12.95
CA SER A 655 19.54 -41.09 13.53
C SER A 655 18.71 -41.77 12.44
N LYS A 656 19.17 -42.94 11.99
CA LYS A 656 18.39 -43.90 11.20
C LYS A 656 17.14 -44.32 11.98
N ARG A 657 16.05 -43.58 11.85
CA ARG A 657 14.70 -44.09 12.13
C ARG A 657 13.73 -43.46 11.15
N HIS A 658 13.28 -44.28 10.21
CA HIS A 658 12.12 -43.99 9.38
C HIS A 658 10.92 -43.70 10.29
N GLN A 659 10.43 -42.45 10.25
CA GLN A 659 9.06 -42.14 10.61
C GLN A 659 8.44 -41.43 9.40
N SER A 660 7.39 -42.05 8.88
CA SER A 660 6.55 -41.57 7.79
C SER A 660 5.85 -40.27 8.19
N LEU A 661 6.23 -39.16 7.57
CA LEU A 661 5.44 -37.93 7.60
C LEU A 661 4.27 -38.11 6.64
N HIS A 662 3.06 -38.18 7.19
CA HIS A 662 1.83 -38.09 6.39
C HIS A 662 1.74 -36.71 5.70
N PRO A 663 1.33 -36.63 4.43
CA PRO A 663 1.12 -35.36 3.75
C PRO A 663 -0.11 -34.63 4.30
N LEU A 664 0.00 -33.31 4.46
CA LEU A 664 -1.04 -32.35 4.89
C LEU A 664 -2.20 -32.17 3.89
N SER A 665 -2.43 -33.11 2.98
CA SER A 665 -3.45 -33.03 1.93
C SER A 665 -4.74 -33.81 2.23
N SER A 666 -5.00 -34.16 3.50
CA SER A 666 -6.19 -34.94 3.89
C SER A 666 -7.17 -34.19 4.79
N GLN A 667 -7.27 -32.86 4.69
CA GLN A 667 -8.23 -32.06 5.45
C GLN A 667 -9.11 -31.13 4.60
N GLU A 668 -9.41 -31.51 3.37
CA GLU A 668 -10.56 -30.96 2.66
C GLU A 668 -11.44 -32.10 2.16
N GLY A 669 -12.66 -32.15 2.71
CA GLY A 669 -13.68 -33.12 2.36
C GLY A 669 -14.72 -33.23 3.46
N LEU A 670 -15.69 -32.31 3.46
CA LEU A 670 -17.13 -32.54 3.73
C LEU A 670 -17.88 -31.19 3.76
N ASN A 671 -18.29 -30.70 2.59
CA ASN A 671 -19.69 -30.30 2.39
C ASN A 671 -20.44 -31.64 2.22
N SER A 672 -21.60 -31.97 2.78
CA SER A 672 -22.81 -31.31 3.31
C SER A 672 -23.69 -32.47 3.92
N PRO A 673 -25.00 -32.35 4.28
CA PRO A 673 -25.88 -31.27 4.78
C PRO A 673 -26.52 -31.64 6.16
N ILE A 674 -27.55 -30.87 6.59
CA ILE A 674 -28.56 -31.17 7.64
C ILE A 674 -28.19 -30.72 9.08
N HIS A 675 -28.50 -29.47 9.46
CA HIS A 675 -29.76 -29.00 10.06
C HIS A 675 -29.69 -27.49 10.33
#